data_AF-A0A1I5J7M0-F1
#
_entry.id   AF-A0A1I5J7M0-F1
#
_cell.length_a   1.000
_cell.length_b   1.000
_cell.length_c   1.000
_cell.angle_alpha   90.00
_cell.angle_beta   90.00
_cell.angle_gamma   90.00
#
_symmetry.space_group_name_H-M   'P 1'
#
loop_
_entity.id
_entity.type
_entity.pdbx_description
1 polymer ?
#
loop_
_entity_poly.entity_id
_entity_poly.type
_entity_poly.pdbx_seq_one_letter_code
_entity_poly.pdbx_strand_id
1 'polypeptide(L)'
;MKKLLLTIMLTGCAFTMMAQRIDFSFSNAQEAQTHEPGYIEWKIPKAASSSMSFDNGMEITISATGNADVLRDQWNKNTCNKGRDTEQTGLRLLGDGVVAFIADGDNTPTSTNTPTSIEIKVKGMTAGSHTAMAYHVWKDAKSGDMPKIKVELKINEGEYVVKQNDVDFANVKNPVENLKMADAPFSYVDFNIKEGDVVYIKYTTIVETGKTYQTTNVMLNGLLFDSSPFVSQDPVPTNRDYHVDADQGSCTLKWTAGPTATKHRLFLGTNESEVENATSPIYEGTETEYTAIQLVSKNYYYWRVDEVESNGTVHKGLVWSFRPRQLAFPEAEGYGRYAQGGRGGIVYHVTNLSGDKDTPGSLLYGLVNIDEPRYIVFDVSGIIELDFESYFTKPYAYIAGQTAPGKGICIKASNINIGSDVIARHIRFKRGLGIYGENTGNAMGMSGANHAIVDHCTAAWGTDETVSGRGAKNISFQYSVISEALGIAGHKNYPDGTNHGYAATIDGQIGSWHHNLLVNCNGRNWSMGGGMDANNIPIGGLDLFNNVCYNWKNRTTDGNCHMVNFVGNYYKMGADTSRKTLFTQDFEDAINPAGTDQAYINGNIRENKNHSQTTDKKNDTYNATGNIPTTYDYVVNTPLFPSYATIHSAKEAMKIVTSYAGATMPQRDEHHQRNIKETLSGTWTYKGSKSGIKGEIDNEADITEHTGGWEAYPEEKRAADWDTDQDGMPDWYEKAVGSDPNTANQNDDPDNDGWTLLEDYLEFMAHPYIIVEPNATKELDVKPFFAGFYGQNDNYDKGTPTYSVAAESSLFTPSITGSVVSVQAKGNGGVGIVNVTVNDNETTWTQKFYVAVTGEPTSIPSVWSEDNIEVAKREFFTTDGKQVRQMQSHGIYIMKVTDTKGHIHTMKIIKS
;
A
#
# COMPACT_ATOMS: atom_id res chain seq x y z
N MET A 1 2.53 -39.06 -5.93
CA MET A 1 1.74 -39.73 -4.87
C MET A 1 2.63 -40.03 -3.66
N LYS A 2 2.86 -39.03 -2.81
CA LYS A 2 3.26 -39.15 -1.41
C LYS A 2 2.49 -38.05 -0.69
N LYS A 3 1.77 -38.44 0.37
CA LYS A 3 0.74 -37.66 1.04
C LYS A 3 1.36 -36.41 1.70
N LEU A 4 0.87 -35.24 1.31
CA LEU A 4 1.04 -33.98 2.05
C LEU A 4 0.21 -34.13 3.33
N LEU A 5 0.86 -34.31 4.48
CA LEU A 5 0.19 -34.19 5.78
C LEU A 5 0.07 -32.69 6.07
N LEU A 6 -1.12 -32.16 5.78
CA LEU A 6 -1.54 -30.87 6.29
C LEU A 6 -1.76 -31.04 7.79
N THR A 7 -0.78 -30.67 8.61
CA THR A 7 -0.95 -30.59 10.06
C THR A 7 -1.82 -29.38 10.35
N ILE A 8 -3.14 -29.57 10.31
CA ILE A 8 -4.10 -28.64 10.89
C ILE A 8 -3.79 -28.64 12.40
N MET A 9 -3.17 -27.56 12.89
CA MET A 9 -3.30 -27.22 14.31
C MET A 9 -4.79 -27.01 14.56
N LEU A 10 -5.47 -28.05 15.07
CA LEU A 10 -6.71 -27.87 15.80
C LEU A 10 -6.34 -27.14 17.09
N THR A 11 -6.27 -25.81 17.04
CA THR A 11 -6.62 -25.00 18.19
C THR A 11 -8.07 -25.36 18.50
N GLY A 12 -8.28 -26.05 19.61
CA GLY A 12 -9.60 -26.23 20.16
C GLY A 12 -10.16 -24.86 20.52
N CYS A 13 -10.84 -24.22 19.57
CA CYS A 13 -11.71 -23.10 19.84
C CYS A 13 -12.77 -23.60 20.81
N ALA A 14 -12.57 -23.35 22.10
CA ALA A 14 -13.69 -23.19 22.99
C ALA A 14 -14.57 -22.12 22.36
N PHE A 15 -15.74 -22.50 21.86
CA PHE A 15 -16.73 -21.57 21.33
C PHE A 15 -17.14 -20.63 22.46
N THR A 16 -16.42 -19.52 22.61
CA THR A 16 -16.92 -18.36 23.34
C THR A 16 -18.03 -17.78 22.50
N MET A 17 -19.24 -17.69 23.07
CA MET A 17 -20.36 -16.99 22.47
C MET A 17 -19.94 -15.55 22.15
N MET A 18 -19.63 -15.26 20.89
CA MET A 18 -19.45 -13.87 20.49
C MET A 18 -20.80 -13.17 20.55
N ALA A 19 -20.81 -11.97 21.15
CA ALA A 19 -21.88 -11.00 20.98
C ALA A 19 -22.13 -10.81 19.48
N GLN A 20 -23.35 -11.08 19.03
CA GLN A 20 -23.67 -11.03 17.61
C GLN A 20 -23.92 -9.57 17.22
N ARG A 21 -23.04 -9.04 16.38
CA ARG A 21 -23.04 -7.64 15.90
C ARG A 21 -23.37 -7.65 14.41
N ILE A 22 -24.47 -7.02 14.04
CA ILE A 22 -25.02 -7.06 12.69
C ILE A 22 -25.07 -5.64 12.14
N ASP A 23 -24.64 -5.50 10.89
CA ASP A 23 -24.66 -4.28 10.10
C ASP A 23 -25.64 -4.45 8.93
N PHE A 24 -26.66 -3.60 8.85
CA PHE A 24 -27.71 -3.69 7.83
C PHE A 24 -27.33 -2.91 6.58
N SER A 25 -26.41 -3.47 5.78
CA SER A 25 -25.82 -2.73 4.68
C SER A 25 -26.68 -2.62 3.42
N PHE A 26 -26.44 -1.56 2.65
CA PHE A 26 -27.11 -1.32 1.37
C PHE A 26 -26.66 -2.30 0.28
N SER A 27 -27.62 -3.00 -0.33
CA SER A 27 -27.39 -4.10 -1.26
C SER A 27 -26.70 -3.71 -2.57
N ASN A 28 -26.86 -2.47 -3.03
CA ASN A 28 -26.31 -2.01 -4.32
C ASN A 28 -25.01 -1.19 -4.18
N ALA A 29 -24.35 -1.24 -3.01
CA ALA A 29 -23.02 -0.65 -2.81
C ALA A 29 -21.93 -1.73 -2.78
N GLN A 30 -20.68 -1.32 -3.04
CA GLN A 30 -19.53 -2.16 -2.76
C GLN A 30 -19.37 -2.29 -1.24
N GLU A 31 -18.98 -3.47 -0.76
CA GLU A 31 -18.79 -3.78 0.67
C GLU A 31 -17.94 -2.71 1.38
N ALA A 32 -16.83 -2.30 0.79
CA ALA A 32 -15.95 -1.27 1.33
C ALA A 32 -16.60 0.12 1.55
N GLN A 33 -17.80 0.35 1.03
CA GLN A 33 -18.54 1.61 1.21
C GLN A 33 -19.48 1.59 2.40
N THR A 34 -20.04 0.42 2.72
CA THR A 34 -21.22 0.30 3.58
C THR A 34 -21.01 -0.68 4.72
N HIS A 35 -20.08 -1.61 4.58
CA HIS A 35 -19.80 -2.58 5.61
C HIS A 35 -18.91 -1.98 6.72
N GLU A 36 -19.42 -1.99 7.95
CA GLU A 36 -18.68 -1.62 9.15
C GLU A 36 -17.78 -2.78 9.62
N PRO A 37 -16.46 -2.59 9.66
CA PRO A 37 -15.53 -3.63 10.06
C PRO A 37 -15.84 -4.17 11.48
N GLY A 38 -15.87 -5.50 11.63
CA GLY A 38 -16.18 -6.16 12.91
C GLY A 38 -17.66 -6.37 13.20
N TYR A 39 -18.53 -6.09 12.23
CA TYR A 39 -19.93 -6.49 12.20
C TYR A 39 -20.14 -7.61 11.16
N ILE A 40 -21.27 -8.31 11.24
CA ILE A 40 -21.72 -9.26 10.23
C ILE A 40 -22.63 -8.51 9.26
N GLU A 41 -22.25 -8.48 7.98
CA GLU A 41 -23.02 -7.77 6.94
C GLU A 41 -24.36 -8.48 6.65
N TRP A 42 -25.46 -7.74 6.65
CA TRP A 42 -26.79 -8.25 6.28
C TRP A 42 -27.51 -7.33 5.28
N LYS A 43 -27.41 -7.68 4.00
CA LYS A 43 -28.08 -6.97 2.89
C LYS A 43 -29.53 -7.43 2.72
N ILE A 44 -30.48 -6.50 2.83
CA ILE A 44 -31.92 -6.76 2.68
C ILE A 44 -32.53 -5.82 1.62
N PRO A 45 -32.45 -6.17 0.32
CA PRO A 45 -32.86 -5.27 -0.77
C PRO A 45 -34.37 -4.94 -0.79
N LYS A 46 -35.26 -5.92 -0.91
CA LYS A 46 -36.72 -5.74 -0.79
C LYS A 46 -37.37 -7.08 -0.43
N ALA A 47 -37.91 -7.22 0.78
CA ALA A 47 -38.56 -8.45 1.23
C ALA A 47 -39.54 -8.20 2.37
N ALA A 48 -40.61 -9.02 2.50
CA ALA A 48 -41.49 -8.92 3.68
C ALA A 48 -40.78 -9.35 4.98
N SER A 49 -39.86 -10.29 4.87
CA SER A 49 -38.99 -10.76 5.95
C SER A 49 -37.66 -11.28 5.39
N SER A 50 -36.65 -11.36 6.25
CA SER A 50 -35.34 -11.94 5.95
C SER A 50 -34.86 -12.73 7.17
N SER A 51 -34.13 -13.82 6.96
CA SER A 51 -33.53 -14.60 8.07
C SER A 51 -32.04 -14.83 7.86
N MET A 52 -31.30 -14.88 8.96
CA MET A 52 -29.87 -15.18 9.02
C MET A 52 -29.63 -16.23 10.12
N SER A 53 -28.85 -17.25 9.79
CA SER A 53 -28.43 -18.30 10.72
C SER A 53 -26.96 -18.15 11.04
N PHE A 54 -26.58 -18.48 12.27
CA PHE A 54 -25.21 -18.36 12.76
C PHE A 54 -24.68 -19.74 13.16
N ASP A 55 -23.36 -19.91 13.10
CA ASP A 55 -22.69 -21.19 13.39
C ASP A 55 -22.92 -21.68 14.83
N ASN A 56 -23.25 -20.77 15.76
CA ASN A 56 -23.60 -21.10 17.13
C ASN A 56 -25.05 -21.63 17.29
N GLY A 57 -25.78 -21.83 16.19
CA GLY A 57 -27.16 -22.33 16.17
C GLY A 57 -28.22 -21.24 16.38
N MET A 58 -27.82 -19.99 16.58
CA MET A 58 -28.75 -18.88 16.65
C MET A 58 -29.37 -18.61 15.27
N GLU A 59 -30.64 -18.24 15.23
CA GLU A 59 -31.36 -17.81 14.02
C GLU A 59 -32.06 -16.48 14.32
N ILE A 60 -31.82 -15.48 13.48
CA ILE A 60 -32.52 -14.19 13.54
C ILE A 60 -33.40 -14.05 12.30
N THR A 61 -34.67 -13.72 12.51
CA THR A 61 -35.60 -13.32 11.45
C THR A 61 -36.05 -11.89 11.70
N ILE A 62 -35.92 -11.03 10.70
CA ILE A 62 -36.45 -9.66 10.70
C ILE A 62 -37.67 -9.60 9.76
N SER A 63 -38.76 -8.95 10.21
CA SER A 63 -40.00 -8.85 9.44
C SER A 63 -40.60 -7.44 9.50
N ALA A 64 -41.12 -6.96 8.37
CA ALA A 64 -42.04 -5.82 8.37
C ALA A 64 -43.36 -6.24 9.03
N THR A 65 -43.87 -5.44 9.96
CA THR A 65 -45.11 -5.74 10.69
C THR A 65 -45.94 -4.49 10.95
N GLY A 66 -47.12 -4.65 11.56
CA GLY A 66 -48.02 -3.53 11.84
C GLY A 66 -48.66 -3.05 10.54
N ASN A 67 -48.46 -1.77 10.21
CA ASN A 67 -48.91 -1.21 8.93
C ASN A 67 -47.86 -1.31 7.81
N ALA A 68 -46.66 -1.84 8.09
CA ALA A 68 -45.63 -2.04 7.07
C ALA A 68 -45.73 -3.45 6.47
N ASP A 69 -45.50 -3.54 5.16
CA ASP A 69 -45.62 -4.78 4.38
C ASP A 69 -44.26 -5.27 3.85
N VAL A 70 -43.26 -4.37 3.81
CA VAL A 70 -41.98 -4.66 3.16
C VAL A 70 -40.81 -3.98 3.88
N LEU A 71 -39.72 -4.74 4.02
CA LEU A 71 -38.39 -4.26 4.39
C LEU A 71 -37.63 -3.86 3.12
N ARG A 72 -36.90 -2.75 3.18
CA ARG A 72 -36.04 -2.29 2.11
C ARG A 72 -34.83 -1.58 2.69
N ASP A 73 -33.66 -1.82 2.13
CA ASP A 73 -32.46 -1.08 2.50
C ASP A 73 -32.51 0.40 2.05
N GLN A 74 -31.81 1.24 2.79
CA GLN A 74 -31.63 2.67 2.51
C GLN A 74 -30.24 3.08 2.93
N TRP A 75 -29.66 4.07 2.24
CA TRP A 75 -28.33 4.60 2.59
C TRP A 75 -28.19 6.09 2.29
N ASN A 76 -27.27 6.71 3.03
CA ASN A 76 -26.71 8.01 2.71
C ASN A 76 -25.30 7.83 2.11
N LYS A 77 -25.18 8.05 0.79
CA LYS A 77 -23.92 7.94 0.07
C LYS A 77 -22.81 8.84 0.64
N ASN A 78 -23.14 10.03 1.13
CA ASN A 78 -22.14 10.98 1.63
C ASN A 78 -21.61 10.53 2.99
N THR A 79 -22.49 10.07 3.89
CA THR A 79 -22.10 9.53 5.21
C THR A 79 -21.25 8.27 5.05
N CYS A 80 -21.71 7.31 4.23
CA CYS A 80 -21.02 6.04 4.02
C CYS A 80 -19.66 6.23 3.32
N ASN A 81 -19.59 7.10 2.29
CA ASN A 81 -18.34 7.31 1.56
C ASN A 81 -17.29 8.14 2.33
N LYS A 82 -17.67 9.00 3.27
CA LYS A 82 -16.69 9.60 4.21
C LYS A 82 -16.00 8.51 5.05
N GLY A 83 -16.69 7.40 5.30
CA GLY A 83 -16.10 6.20 5.90
C GLY A 83 -15.02 5.51 5.05
N ARG A 84 -14.86 5.84 3.76
CA ARG A 84 -13.67 5.44 2.98
C ARG A 84 -12.41 6.23 3.37
N ASP A 85 -12.59 7.42 3.95
CA ASP A 85 -11.49 8.28 4.40
C ASP A 85 -11.10 8.01 5.85
N THR A 86 -11.97 7.33 6.60
CA THR A 86 -11.71 6.92 7.99
C THR A 86 -12.39 5.57 8.23
N GLU A 87 -11.64 4.47 8.14
CA GLU A 87 -12.12 3.09 8.39
C GLU A 87 -12.67 2.84 9.81
N GLN A 88 -12.86 3.87 10.64
CA GLN A 88 -12.80 3.76 12.10
C GLN A 88 -13.75 4.71 12.85
N THR A 89 -14.82 5.22 12.22
CA THR A 89 -15.75 6.20 12.82
C THR A 89 -17.13 5.65 13.18
N GLY A 90 -17.48 4.42 12.75
CA GLY A 90 -18.84 3.88 12.86
C GLY A 90 -19.85 4.51 11.88
N LEU A 91 -19.39 5.37 10.97
CA LEU A 91 -20.25 6.08 10.02
C LEU A 91 -20.82 5.18 8.92
N ARG A 92 -20.21 4.02 8.63
CA ARG A 92 -20.78 3.08 7.67
C ARG A 92 -22.01 2.44 8.28
N LEU A 93 -21.87 1.91 9.50
CA LEU A 93 -22.98 1.36 10.28
C LEU A 93 -24.17 2.32 10.37
N LEU A 94 -23.94 3.60 10.69
CA LEU A 94 -25.03 4.58 10.88
C LEU A 94 -25.53 5.20 9.57
N GLY A 95 -24.77 5.05 8.49
CA GLY A 95 -25.03 5.67 7.20
C GLY A 95 -26.06 4.94 6.36
N ASP A 96 -26.29 3.66 6.64
CA ASP A 96 -27.27 2.81 5.99
C ASP A 96 -28.03 1.92 6.97
N GLY A 97 -28.97 1.13 6.45
CA GLY A 97 -29.84 0.32 7.28
C GLY A 97 -31.02 -0.27 6.53
N VAL A 98 -31.78 -1.10 7.23
CA VAL A 98 -33.04 -1.67 6.75
C VAL A 98 -34.24 -0.90 7.30
N VAL A 99 -35.21 -0.64 6.43
CA VAL A 99 -36.36 0.21 6.70
C VAL A 99 -37.66 -0.53 6.45
N ALA A 100 -38.65 -0.35 7.34
CA ALA A 100 -40.02 -0.82 7.14
C ALA A 100 -40.87 0.20 6.36
N PHE A 101 -41.37 -0.20 5.19
CA PHE A 101 -42.24 0.59 4.33
C PHE A 101 -43.65 0.00 4.27
N ILE A 102 -44.63 0.89 4.08
CA ILE A 102 -46.00 0.53 3.67
C ILE A 102 -45.96 0.33 2.16
N ALA A 103 -46.46 -0.79 1.65
CA ALA A 103 -46.49 -1.01 0.21
C ALA A 103 -47.70 -0.32 -0.43
N ASP A 104 -47.48 0.40 -1.53
CA ASP A 104 -48.56 0.94 -2.37
C ASP A 104 -48.29 0.57 -3.84
N GLY A 105 -48.82 -0.59 -4.24
CA GLY A 105 -48.47 -1.23 -5.52
C GLY A 105 -46.98 -1.59 -5.60
N ASP A 106 -46.30 -1.12 -6.66
CA ASP A 106 -44.84 -1.32 -6.83
C ASP A 106 -44.00 -0.31 -6.03
N ASN A 107 -44.62 0.75 -5.52
CA ASN A 107 -43.96 1.80 -4.76
C ASN A 107 -43.86 1.46 -3.27
N THR A 108 -42.81 1.97 -2.63
CA THR A 108 -42.58 1.89 -1.18
C THR A 108 -42.53 3.32 -0.62
N PRO A 109 -43.67 4.02 -0.50
CA PRO A 109 -43.71 5.41 -0.06
C PRO A 109 -43.25 5.59 1.38
N THR A 110 -42.55 6.69 1.63
CA THR A 110 -42.25 7.17 2.98
C THR A 110 -43.55 7.57 3.68
N SER A 111 -43.91 6.91 4.79
CA SER A 111 -45.04 7.31 5.62
C SER A 111 -44.66 8.49 6.50
N THR A 112 -45.58 9.41 6.77
CA THR A 112 -45.34 10.63 7.58
C THR A 112 -46.29 10.77 8.78
N ASN A 113 -47.30 9.91 8.86
CA ASN A 113 -48.38 10.00 9.86
C ASN A 113 -48.98 8.63 10.23
N THR A 114 -48.45 7.53 9.70
CA THR A 114 -48.96 6.18 10.00
C THR A 114 -47.83 5.37 10.62
N PRO A 115 -48.01 4.79 11.83
CA PRO A 115 -46.94 4.07 12.49
C PRO A 115 -46.56 2.82 11.70
N THR A 116 -45.27 2.54 11.62
CA THR A 116 -44.73 1.32 11.02
C THR A 116 -44.00 0.50 12.08
N SER A 117 -43.79 -0.78 11.83
CA SER A 117 -43.08 -1.65 12.76
C SER A 117 -42.12 -2.60 12.08
N ILE A 118 -41.03 -2.90 12.78
CA ILE A 118 -40.13 -4.03 12.51
C ILE A 118 -40.22 -4.99 13.70
N GLU A 119 -40.34 -6.28 13.43
CA GLU A 119 -40.24 -7.34 14.43
C GLU A 119 -39.00 -8.19 14.16
N ILE A 120 -38.20 -8.40 15.20
CA ILE A 120 -37.05 -9.29 15.23
C ILE A 120 -37.43 -10.51 16.04
N LYS A 121 -37.32 -11.68 15.44
CA LYS A 121 -37.49 -12.98 16.09
C LYS A 121 -36.13 -13.64 16.22
N VAL A 122 -35.79 -14.09 17.43
CA VAL A 122 -34.53 -14.75 17.73
C VAL A 122 -34.79 -16.12 18.32
N LYS A 123 -34.10 -17.13 17.80
CA LYS A 123 -34.11 -18.52 18.30
C LYS A 123 -32.69 -19.00 18.56
N GLY A 124 -32.55 -20.04 19.38
CA GLY A 124 -31.27 -20.73 19.59
C GLY A 124 -30.30 -19.94 20.47
N MET A 125 -30.79 -18.97 21.24
CA MET A 125 -30.00 -18.35 22.31
C MET A 125 -29.92 -19.30 23.51
N THR A 126 -28.78 -19.31 24.19
CA THR A 126 -28.55 -20.12 25.38
C THR A 126 -29.41 -19.64 26.56
N ALA A 127 -29.69 -20.52 27.51
CA ALA A 127 -30.32 -20.10 28.78
C ALA A 127 -29.46 -19.06 29.52
N GLY A 128 -30.07 -17.95 29.95
CA GLY A 128 -29.35 -16.90 30.66
C GLY A 128 -29.97 -15.51 30.56
N SER A 129 -29.25 -14.54 31.10
CA SER A 129 -29.55 -13.11 30.97
C SER A 129 -28.85 -12.56 29.74
N HIS A 130 -29.60 -11.83 28.93
CA HIS A 130 -29.18 -11.30 27.65
C HIS A 130 -29.61 -9.86 27.46
N THR A 131 -28.95 -9.20 26.53
CA THR A 131 -29.31 -7.85 26.10
C THR A 131 -29.47 -7.79 24.59
N ALA A 132 -30.28 -6.84 24.12
CA ALA A 132 -30.35 -6.49 22.71
C ALA A 132 -30.37 -4.96 22.57
N MET A 133 -29.52 -4.48 21.67
CA MET A 133 -29.38 -3.07 21.33
C MET A 133 -29.53 -2.89 19.82
N ALA A 134 -30.26 -1.86 19.40
CA ALA A 134 -30.35 -1.51 17.98
C ALA A 134 -30.18 -0.01 17.75
N TYR A 135 -29.47 0.35 16.68
CA TYR A 135 -29.32 1.74 16.24
C TYR A 135 -30.47 2.16 15.33
N HIS A 136 -30.95 3.40 15.53
CA HIS A 136 -32.09 3.96 14.83
C HIS A 136 -31.74 5.35 14.26
N VAL A 137 -30.89 5.39 13.24
CA VAL A 137 -30.49 6.60 12.52
C VAL A 137 -31.14 6.62 11.14
N TRP A 138 -32.01 7.60 10.90
CA TRP A 138 -32.52 7.83 9.55
C TRP A 138 -31.50 8.58 8.69
N LYS A 139 -31.34 8.16 7.43
CA LYS A 139 -30.31 8.69 6.50
C LYS A 139 -30.31 10.22 6.30
N ASP A 140 -31.44 10.88 6.56
CA ASP A 140 -31.65 12.33 6.44
C ASP A 140 -32.26 12.94 7.72
N ALA A 141 -32.04 12.33 8.89
CA ALA A 141 -32.66 12.75 10.15
C ALA A 141 -32.34 14.21 10.51
N LYS A 142 -33.38 14.97 10.90
CA LYS A 142 -33.26 16.29 11.53
C LYS A 142 -33.80 16.25 12.96
N SER A 143 -33.18 17.01 13.86
CA SER A 143 -33.64 17.11 15.27
C SER A 143 -35.11 17.54 15.32
N GLY A 144 -35.92 16.80 16.07
CA GLY A 144 -37.35 17.08 16.28
C GLY A 144 -38.31 16.60 15.19
N ASP A 145 -37.82 16.10 14.06
CA ASP A 145 -38.64 15.74 12.88
C ASP A 145 -38.99 14.24 12.79
N MET A 146 -38.51 13.42 13.74
CA MET A 146 -38.74 11.96 13.80
C MET A 146 -39.64 11.59 14.99
N PRO A 147 -40.55 10.60 14.84
CA PRO A 147 -41.34 10.09 15.95
C PRO A 147 -40.48 9.24 16.88
N LYS A 148 -40.86 9.18 18.16
CA LYS A 148 -40.25 8.25 19.11
C LYS A 148 -40.52 6.80 18.70
N ILE A 149 -39.66 5.88 19.14
CA ILE A 149 -39.87 4.45 18.94
C ILE A 149 -40.25 3.78 20.26
N LYS A 150 -41.35 3.03 20.22
CA LYS A 150 -41.75 2.05 21.23
C LYS A 150 -41.05 0.73 20.96
N VAL A 151 -40.45 0.17 22.01
CA VAL A 151 -39.77 -1.13 22.02
C VAL A 151 -40.54 -2.08 22.91
N GLU A 152 -41.01 -3.17 22.32
CA GLU A 152 -41.80 -4.21 22.97
C GLU A 152 -41.07 -5.55 22.89
N LEU A 153 -41.13 -6.33 23.97
CA LEU A 153 -40.48 -7.64 24.04
C LEU A 153 -41.50 -8.72 24.44
N LYS A 154 -41.42 -9.87 23.78
CA LYS A 154 -42.23 -11.06 24.06
C LYS A 154 -41.33 -12.30 24.05
N ILE A 155 -41.55 -13.21 24.99
CA ILE A 155 -40.91 -14.53 25.03
C ILE A 155 -41.97 -15.59 24.74
N ASN A 156 -41.69 -16.48 23.78
CA ASN A 156 -42.60 -17.52 23.29
C ASN A 156 -43.97 -16.94 22.87
N GLU A 157 -45.06 -17.61 23.23
CA GLU A 157 -46.44 -17.19 22.96
C GLU A 157 -47.02 -16.24 24.03
N GLY A 158 -46.15 -15.54 24.78
CA GLY A 158 -46.57 -14.56 25.78
C GLY A 158 -47.16 -13.28 25.18
N GLU A 159 -47.53 -12.33 26.05
CA GLU A 159 -47.92 -10.98 25.63
C GLU A 159 -46.69 -10.08 25.45
N TYR A 160 -46.78 -9.09 24.57
CA TYR A 160 -45.75 -8.06 24.44
C TYR A 160 -45.73 -7.18 25.69
N VAL A 161 -44.54 -7.04 26.28
CA VAL A 161 -44.28 -6.12 27.38
C VAL A 161 -43.49 -4.94 26.83
N VAL A 162 -44.00 -3.74 27.06
CA VAL A 162 -43.31 -2.49 26.72
C VAL A 162 -42.05 -2.38 27.58
N LYS A 163 -40.89 -2.29 26.94
CA LYS A 163 -39.59 -2.12 27.59
C LYS A 163 -39.11 -0.68 27.56
N GLN A 164 -39.39 0.03 26.46
CA GLN A 164 -39.00 1.42 26.29
C GLN A 164 -40.06 2.11 25.41
N ASN A 165 -40.52 3.30 25.80
CA ASN A 165 -41.48 4.07 24.99
C ASN A 165 -40.84 5.28 24.29
N ASP A 166 -39.65 5.67 24.72
CA ASP A 166 -39.05 6.94 24.33
C ASP A 166 -37.59 6.73 23.90
N VAL A 167 -37.36 5.93 22.84
CA VAL A 167 -36.10 6.08 22.09
C VAL A 167 -36.12 7.49 21.52
N ASP A 168 -35.38 8.40 22.15
CA ASP A 168 -35.47 9.83 21.89
C ASP A 168 -34.48 10.25 20.81
N PHE A 169 -34.99 11.01 19.84
CA PHE A 169 -34.26 11.57 18.71
C PHE A 169 -33.97 13.07 18.91
N ALA A 170 -34.34 13.65 20.07
CA ALA A 170 -34.21 15.08 20.35
C ALA A 170 -32.78 15.61 20.21
N ASN A 171 -31.78 14.76 20.48
CA ASN A 171 -30.36 15.12 20.46
C ASN A 171 -29.62 14.74 19.17
N VAL A 172 -30.32 14.28 18.11
CA VAL A 172 -29.66 13.99 16.83
C VAL A 172 -29.06 15.29 16.27
N LYS A 173 -27.72 15.38 16.29
CA LYS A 173 -26.98 16.52 15.74
C LYS A 173 -27.12 16.48 14.21
N ASN A 174 -27.61 17.58 13.64
CA ASN A 174 -27.60 17.79 12.19
C ASN A 174 -26.27 18.46 11.79
N PRO A 175 -25.56 17.95 10.76
CA PRO A 175 -25.91 16.81 9.88
C PRO A 175 -25.42 15.44 10.39
N VAL A 176 -26.13 14.38 9.94
CA VAL A 176 -25.79 12.94 10.15
C VAL A 176 -24.32 12.65 9.79
N GLU A 177 -23.74 13.43 8.88
CA GLU A 177 -22.36 13.34 8.43
C GLU A 177 -21.29 13.57 9.51
N ASN A 178 -21.67 14.14 10.67
CA ASN A 178 -20.78 14.38 11.82
C ASN A 178 -21.24 13.59 13.07
N LEU A 179 -22.15 12.63 12.89
CA LEU A 179 -22.71 11.84 13.98
C LEU A 179 -21.67 10.82 14.45
N LYS A 180 -21.36 10.82 15.75
CA LYS A 180 -20.58 9.75 16.38
C LYS A 180 -21.51 8.62 16.81
N MET A 181 -21.01 7.39 16.91
CA MET A 181 -21.77 6.28 17.51
C MET A 181 -22.30 6.62 18.92
N ALA A 182 -21.54 7.42 19.67
CA ALA A 182 -21.94 7.95 20.98
C ALA A 182 -23.21 8.83 20.96
N ASP A 183 -23.42 9.55 19.86
CA ASP A 183 -24.54 10.49 19.68
C ASP A 183 -25.74 9.81 18.98
N ALA A 184 -25.60 8.57 18.52
CA ALA A 184 -26.61 7.87 17.73
C ALA A 184 -27.80 7.41 18.60
N PRO A 185 -29.07 7.65 18.20
CA PRO A 185 -30.21 7.07 18.87
C PRO A 185 -30.16 5.55 18.85
N PHE A 186 -30.35 4.93 20.01
CA PHE A 186 -30.39 3.49 20.15
C PHE A 186 -31.53 3.06 21.07
N SER A 187 -31.98 1.83 20.88
CA SER A 187 -32.82 1.11 21.84
C SER A 187 -31.97 0.12 22.64
N TYR A 188 -32.36 -0.16 23.87
CA TYR A 188 -31.69 -1.17 24.70
C TYR A 188 -32.71 -1.91 25.56
N VAL A 189 -32.68 -3.24 25.50
CA VAL A 189 -33.54 -4.11 26.32
C VAL A 189 -32.74 -5.24 26.94
N ASP A 190 -32.99 -5.51 28.21
CA ASP A 190 -32.55 -6.72 28.90
C ASP A 190 -33.71 -7.74 28.98
N PHE A 191 -33.35 -9.02 28.92
CA PHE A 191 -34.28 -10.13 29.07
C PHE A 191 -33.56 -11.37 29.58
N ASN A 192 -34.33 -12.28 30.17
CA ASN A 192 -33.81 -13.57 30.63
C ASN A 192 -34.64 -14.69 30.03
N ILE A 193 -33.97 -15.71 29.51
CA ILE A 193 -34.60 -16.82 28.79
C ILE A 193 -34.14 -18.18 29.31
N LYS A 194 -34.93 -19.19 29.01
CA LYS A 194 -34.58 -20.59 29.17
C LYS A 194 -34.13 -21.16 27.82
N GLU A 195 -33.44 -22.28 27.88
CA GLU A 195 -33.02 -23.03 26.71
C GLU A 195 -34.23 -23.35 25.81
N GLY A 196 -34.13 -23.02 24.53
CA GLY A 196 -35.19 -23.24 23.54
C GLY A 196 -36.29 -22.16 23.49
N ASP A 197 -36.24 -21.15 24.36
CA ASP A 197 -37.15 -20.00 24.25
C ASP A 197 -36.93 -19.24 22.94
N VAL A 198 -38.01 -18.64 22.43
CA VAL A 198 -38.00 -17.75 21.27
C VAL A 198 -38.28 -16.32 21.73
N VAL A 199 -37.40 -15.39 21.38
CA VAL A 199 -37.54 -13.98 21.74
C VAL A 199 -38.07 -13.20 20.54
N TYR A 200 -39.00 -12.29 20.80
CA TYR A 200 -39.51 -11.34 19.82
C TYR A 200 -39.29 -9.93 20.34
N ILE A 201 -38.62 -9.09 19.56
CA ILE A 201 -38.39 -7.67 19.84
C ILE A 201 -39.07 -6.87 18.74
N LYS A 202 -40.00 -6.00 19.10
CA LYS A 202 -40.78 -5.20 18.17
C LYS A 202 -40.50 -3.72 18.37
N TYR A 203 -40.12 -3.05 17.28
CA TYR A 203 -39.90 -1.62 17.19
C TYR A 203 -41.08 -0.99 16.45
N THR A 204 -41.75 -0.03 17.06
CA THR A 204 -42.92 0.64 16.46
C THR A 204 -42.81 2.15 16.64
N THR A 205 -42.95 2.93 15.56
CA THR A 205 -43.00 4.39 15.69
C THR A 205 -44.26 4.84 16.42
N ILE A 206 -44.13 5.87 17.27
CA ILE A 206 -45.23 6.48 18.00
C ILE A 206 -45.65 7.75 17.28
N VAL A 207 -46.83 7.72 16.66
CA VAL A 207 -47.36 8.88 15.93
C VAL A 207 -48.32 9.66 16.83
N GLU A 208 -47.98 10.92 17.11
CA GLU A 208 -48.87 11.83 17.84
C GLU A 208 -50.03 12.30 16.95
N THR A 209 -51.24 12.36 17.52
CA THR A 209 -52.43 12.80 16.78
C THR A 209 -52.27 14.22 16.26
N GLY A 210 -52.45 14.41 14.94
CA GLY A 210 -52.38 15.72 14.29
C GLY A 210 -50.96 16.22 13.97
N LYS A 211 -49.92 15.43 14.25
CA LYS A 211 -48.53 15.74 13.92
C LYS A 211 -48.10 15.01 12.64
N THR A 212 -47.35 15.71 11.78
CA THR A 212 -46.72 15.14 10.59
C THR A 212 -45.21 15.11 10.81
N TYR A 213 -44.60 13.97 10.55
CA TYR A 213 -43.16 13.76 10.67
C TYR A 213 -42.50 13.74 9.29
N GLN A 214 -41.17 13.88 9.24
CA GLN A 214 -40.42 13.66 7.99
C GLN A 214 -40.58 12.21 7.52
N THR A 215 -40.55 11.27 8.45
CA THR A 215 -41.02 9.90 8.24
C THR A 215 -41.48 9.26 9.53
N THR A 216 -42.37 8.28 9.44
CA THR A 216 -42.77 7.36 10.50
C THR A 216 -42.29 5.92 10.23
N ASN A 217 -41.38 5.74 9.27
CA ASN A 217 -40.78 4.45 8.96
C ASN A 217 -39.72 4.09 10.00
N VAL A 218 -39.80 2.91 10.59
CA VAL A 218 -38.74 2.38 11.47
C VAL A 218 -37.52 2.02 10.61
N MET A 219 -36.34 2.44 11.05
CA MET A 219 -35.04 2.03 10.50
C MET A 219 -34.21 1.33 11.57
N LEU A 220 -33.53 0.27 11.15
CA LEU A 220 -32.48 -0.40 11.91
C LEU A 220 -31.18 -0.30 11.12
N ASN A 221 -30.16 0.26 11.75
CA ASN A 221 -28.83 0.43 11.15
C ASN A 221 -27.89 -0.71 11.55
N GLY A 222 -27.89 -1.05 12.84
CA GLY A 222 -27.20 -2.21 13.39
C GLY A 222 -27.94 -2.85 14.55
N LEU A 223 -27.65 -4.12 14.81
CA LEU A 223 -28.22 -4.92 15.89
C LEU A 223 -27.11 -5.64 16.66
N LEU A 224 -27.11 -5.50 17.98
CA LEU A 224 -26.09 -6.06 18.87
C LEU A 224 -26.76 -6.85 19.99
N PHE A 225 -26.41 -8.12 20.14
CA PHE A 225 -26.79 -8.94 21.29
C PHE A 225 -25.66 -8.99 22.32
N ASP A 226 -26.01 -9.03 23.60
CA ASP A 226 -25.08 -9.15 24.73
C ASP A 226 -24.00 -8.05 24.74
N SER A 227 -24.42 -6.84 24.34
CA SER A 227 -23.64 -5.59 24.39
C SER A 227 -24.37 -4.56 25.26
N SER A 228 -23.68 -3.53 25.75
CA SER A 228 -24.24 -2.48 26.61
C SER A 228 -23.97 -1.08 26.05
N PRO A 229 -24.94 -0.15 26.09
CA PRO A 229 -24.74 1.24 25.71
C PRO A 229 -24.00 2.04 26.79
N PHE A 230 -23.82 1.46 27.99
CA PHE A 230 -23.20 2.10 29.14
C PHE A 230 -21.68 1.84 29.21
N VAL A 231 -21.09 1.37 28.11
CA VAL A 231 -19.67 1.04 27.98
C VAL A 231 -18.84 2.24 27.56
N SER A 232 -17.52 2.11 27.66
CA SER A 232 -16.55 3.07 27.17
C SER A 232 -16.63 3.23 25.64
N GLN A 233 -16.40 4.44 25.13
CA GLN A 233 -16.53 4.78 23.71
C GLN A 233 -15.34 5.63 23.23
N ASP A 234 -15.30 5.93 21.93
CA ASP A 234 -14.30 6.83 21.30
C ASP A 234 -12.84 6.56 21.74
N PRO A 235 -12.31 5.34 21.49
CA PRO A 235 -10.93 5.01 21.85
C PRO A 235 -9.93 5.89 21.10
N VAL A 236 -8.87 6.27 21.79
CA VAL A 236 -7.63 6.83 21.23
C VAL A 236 -6.48 5.99 21.78
N PRO A 237 -5.59 5.39 20.96
CA PRO A 237 -5.68 5.31 19.50
C PRO A 237 -7.02 4.74 19.03
N THR A 238 -7.45 5.16 17.84
CA THR A 238 -8.70 4.67 17.28
C THR A 238 -8.62 3.16 17.09
N ASN A 239 -9.76 2.47 17.24
CA ASN A 239 -9.78 1.03 17.09
C ASN A 239 -9.27 0.63 15.70
N ARG A 240 -8.32 -0.30 15.67
CA ARG A 240 -7.60 -0.79 14.49
C ARG A 240 -6.69 0.25 13.85
N ASP A 241 -6.27 1.29 14.58
CA ASP A 241 -5.15 2.11 14.19
C ASP A 241 -3.86 1.29 14.30
N TYR A 242 -3.34 0.85 13.16
CA TYR A 242 -2.13 0.04 13.13
C TYR A 242 -0.88 0.84 12.75
N HIS A 243 -0.95 2.16 12.89
CA HIS A 243 0.16 3.08 12.61
C HIS A 243 0.36 4.07 13.77
N VAL A 244 0.06 3.63 15.00
CA VAL A 244 0.13 4.47 16.21
C VAL A 244 1.54 4.96 16.41
N ASP A 245 1.69 6.27 16.63
CA ASP A 245 2.95 6.84 17.07
C ASP A 245 3.27 6.39 18.50
N ALA A 246 4.13 5.38 18.61
CA ALA A 246 4.72 4.94 19.86
C ALA A 246 6.22 4.73 19.69
N ASP A 247 6.88 5.59 18.90
CA ASP A 247 8.31 5.50 18.58
C ASP A 247 9.21 5.55 19.84
N GLN A 248 8.65 6.02 20.97
CA GLN A 248 9.31 6.05 22.29
C GLN A 248 8.94 4.85 23.18
N GLY A 249 8.37 3.79 22.60
CA GLY A 249 7.89 2.60 23.30
C GLY A 249 6.66 2.86 24.19
N SER A 250 5.92 3.94 23.97
CA SER A 250 4.75 4.30 24.76
C SER A 250 3.70 5.05 23.95
N CYS A 251 2.42 4.87 24.30
CA CYS A 251 1.31 5.65 23.75
C CYS A 251 0.27 5.93 24.85
N THR A 252 -0.50 7.01 24.70
CA THR A 252 -1.58 7.33 25.62
C THR A 252 -2.90 6.77 25.10
N LEU A 253 -3.48 5.84 25.86
CA LEU A 253 -4.83 5.34 25.68
C LEU A 253 -5.81 6.34 26.28
N LYS A 254 -6.86 6.73 25.56
CA LYS A 254 -7.96 7.59 26.04
C LYS A 254 -9.30 7.04 25.58
N TRP A 255 -10.34 7.28 26.36
CA TRP A 255 -11.70 6.89 26.00
C TRP A 255 -12.69 7.92 26.52
N THR A 256 -13.89 7.94 25.93
CA THR A 256 -15.06 8.57 26.51
C THR A 256 -15.69 7.61 27.50
N ALA A 257 -15.86 8.06 28.75
CA ALA A 257 -16.53 7.29 29.80
C ALA A 257 -17.97 6.94 29.42
N GLY A 258 -18.42 5.75 29.82
CA GLY A 258 -19.84 5.39 29.78
C GLY A 258 -20.71 6.39 30.57
N PRO A 259 -21.95 6.68 30.12
CA PRO A 259 -22.75 7.78 30.67
C PRO A 259 -23.13 7.66 32.15
N THR A 260 -23.12 6.46 32.72
CA THR A 260 -23.41 6.21 34.15
C THR A 260 -22.15 5.82 34.96
N ALA A 261 -20.99 5.81 34.31
CA ALA A 261 -19.74 5.37 34.93
C ALA A 261 -19.25 6.35 35.99
N THR A 262 -18.72 5.80 37.08
CA THR A 262 -18.02 6.54 38.14
C THR A 262 -16.57 6.11 38.30
N LYS A 263 -16.19 5.02 37.63
CA LYS A 263 -14.88 4.39 37.66
C LYS A 263 -14.70 3.50 36.43
N HIS A 264 -13.46 3.31 36.02
CA HIS A 264 -13.05 2.56 34.84
C HIS A 264 -12.11 1.42 35.25
N ARG A 265 -12.20 0.28 34.58
CA ARG A 265 -11.28 -0.86 34.69
C ARG A 265 -10.67 -1.15 33.33
N LEU A 266 -9.38 -0.87 33.17
CA LEU A 266 -8.68 -1.03 31.90
C LEU A 266 -7.91 -2.34 31.84
N PHE A 267 -8.00 -3.01 30.70
CA PHE A 267 -7.31 -4.25 30.35
C PHE A 267 -6.48 -4.00 29.09
N LEU A 268 -5.27 -4.53 29.02
CA LEU A 268 -4.36 -4.41 27.88
C LEU A 268 -3.56 -5.70 27.76
N GLY A 269 -3.37 -6.19 26.54
CA GLY A 269 -2.58 -7.38 26.23
C GLY A 269 -2.30 -7.51 24.74
N THR A 270 -1.61 -8.56 24.32
CA THR A 270 -1.29 -8.83 22.91
C THR A 270 -2.15 -9.95 22.30
N ASN A 271 -3.09 -10.49 23.08
CA ASN A 271 -4.05 -11.49 22.63
C ASN A 271 -5.48 -10.99 22.86
N GLU A 272 -6.26 -10.89 21.79
CA GLU A 272 -7.63 -10.39 21.82
C GLU A 272 -8.52 -11.20 22.77
N SER A 273 -8.44 -12.52 22.70
CA SER A 273 -9.27 -13.42 23.51
C SER A 273 -8.90 -13.36 25.00
N GLU A 274 -7.62 -13.19 25.33
CA GLU A 274 -7.19 -13.01 26.71
C GLU A 274 -7.69 -11.69 27.28
N VAL A 275 -7.58 -10.60 26.53
CA VAL A 275 -8.12 -9.29 26.93
C VAL A 275 -9.64 -9.36 27.06
N GLU A 276 -10.33 -10.02 26.12
CA GLU A 276 -11.77 -10.21 26.17
C GLU A 276 -12.23 -11.02 27.39
N ASN A 277 -11.42 -11.95 27.89
CA ASN A 277 -11.80 -12.75 29.06
C ASN A 277 -11.14 -12.28 30.37
N ALA A 278 -10.30 -11.25 30.32
CA ALA A 278 -9.58 -10.77 31.48
C ALA A 278 -10.54 -10.24 32.57
N THR A 279 -10.26 -10.62 33.82
CA THR A 279 -10.99 -10.18 35.02
C THR A 279 -10.15 -9.29 35.94
N SER A 280 -8.83 -9.25 35.73
CA SER A 280 -7.89 -8.45 36.51
C SER A 280 -7.43 -7.24 35.68
N PRO A 281 -7.90 -6.02 36.01
CA PRO A 281 -7.51 -4.83 35.25
C PRO A 281 -6.07 -4.41 35.56
N ILE A 282 -5.38 -3.84 34.57
CA ILE A 282 -4.08 -3.21 34.75
C ILE A 282 -4.20 -1.79 35.34
N TYR A 283 -5.39 -1.20 35.28
CA TYR A 283 -5.73 0.08 35.90
C TYR A 283 -7.19 0.08 36.38
N GLU A 284 -7.42 0.60 37.58
CA GLU A 284 -8.76 0.89 38.11
C GLU A 284 -8.80 2.28 38.74
N GLY A 285 -9.61 3.20 38.20
CA GLY A 285 -9.65 4.58 38.68
C GLY A 285 -10.69 5.47 37.98
N THR A 286 -10.61 6.78 38.20
CA THR A 286 -11.57 7.78 37.69
C THR A 286 -11.08 8.52 36.44
N GLU A 287 -9.83 8.35 36.07
CA GLU A 287 -9.27 8.99 34.88
C GLU A 287 -9.69 8.23 33.62
N THR A 288 -9.91 8.97 32.54
CA THR A 288 -10.28 8.41 31.23
C THR A 288 -9.09 8.33 30.28
N GLU A 289 -7.88 8.25 30.83
CA GLU A 289 -6.63 8.08 30.10
C GLU A 289 -5.61 7.22 30.85
N TYR A 290 -4.77 6.52 30.10
CA TYR A 290 -3.72 5.65 30.62
C TYR A 290 -2.53 5.59 29.65
N THR A 291 -1.31 5.80 30.12
CA THR A 291 -0.11 5.67 29.29
C THR A 291 0.38 4.23 29.28
N ALA A 292 0.18 3.55 28.16
CA ALA A 292 0.79 2.25 27.89
C ALA A 292 2.27 2.43 27.56
N ILE A 293 3.12 1.56 28.11
CA ILE A 293 4.59 1.58 27.96
C ILE A 293 5.08 0.19 27.51
N GLN A 294 6.35 0.11 27.09
CA GLN A 294 6.96 -1.13 26.58
C GLN A 294 6.22 -1.67 25.35
N LEU A 295 5.77 -0.75 24.51
CA LEU A 295 5.12 -1.07 23.24
C LEU A 295 6.19 -1.38 22.19
N VAL A 296 6.01 -2.47 21.45
CA VAL A 296 6.87 -2.88 20.34
C VAL A 296 6.04 -2.99 19.06
N SER A 297 6.57 -2.52 17.95
CA SER A 297 5.86 -2.38 16.68
C SER A 297 5.57 -3.70 15.96
N LYS A 298 6.22 -4.79 16.37
CA LYS A 298 5.87 -6.14 15.92
C LYS A 298 4.48 -6.59 16.42
N ASN A 299 4.02 -6.12 17.57
CA ASN A 299 2.83 -6.65 18.24
C ASN A 299 1.56 -5.85 17.95
N TYR A 300 0.46 -6.57 17.76
CA TYR A 300 -0.88 -6.02 17.96
C TYR A 300 -1.17 -5.94 19.45
N TYR A 301 -1.74 -4.82 19.88
CA TYR A 301 -2.21 -4.62 21.24
C TYR A 301 -3.73 -4.55 21.23
N TYR A 302 -4.33 -5.25 22.17
CA TYR A 302 -5.76 -5.28 22.41
C TYR A 302 -6.04 -4.70 23.79
N TRP A 303 -7.08 -3.89 23.89
CA TRP A 303 -7.43 -3.25 25.15
C TRP A 303 -8.93 -3.05 25.26
N ARG A 304 -9.40 -3.00 26.50
CA ARG A 304 -10.82 -2.84 26.83
C ARG A 304 -10.92 -2.00 28.09
N VAL A 305 -12.01 -1.23 28.19
CA VAL A 305 -12.34 -0.53 29.43
C VAL A 305 -13.74 -0.93 29.89
N ASP A 306 -13.82 -1.57 31.06
CA ASP A 306 -15.09 -1.87 31.70
C ASP A 306 -15.52 -0.68 32.56
N GLU A 307 -16.79 -0.30 32.45
CA GLU A 307 -17.38 0.86 33.12
C GLU A 307 -18.08 0.44 34.40
N VAL A 308 -17.80 1.13 35.51
CA VAL A 308 -18.33 0.79 36.84
C VAL A 308 -19.23 1.90 37.35
N GLU A 309 -20.50 1.56 37.58
CA GLU A 309 -21.48 2.48 38.17
C GLU A 309 -21.29 2.67 39.68
N SER A 310 -21.90 3.73 40.21
CA SER A 310 -21.91 4.00 41.66
C SER A 310 -22.48 2.86 42.52
N ASN A 311 -23.38 2.03 41.95
CA ASN A 311 -23.98 0.87 42.61
C ASN A 311 -23.12 -0.41 42.50
N GLY A 312 -21.97 -0.34 41.80
CA GLY A 312 -21.07 -1.47 41.57
C GLY A 312 -21.38 -2.33 40.35
N THR A 313 -22.41 -2.00 39.57
CA THR A 313 -22.70 -2.65 38.28
C THR A 313 -21.55 -2.40 37.31
N VAL A 314 -21.10 -3.45 36.63
CA VAL A 314 -20.01 -3.39 35.66
C VAL A 314 -20.57 -3.61 34.26
N HIS A 315 -20.30 -2.69 33.36
CA HIS A 315 -20.59 -2.80 31.93
C HIS A 315 -19.29 -3.14 31.21
N LYS A 316 -19.21 -4.35 30.68
CA LYS A 316 -18.02 -4.83 29.98
C LYS A 316 -17.81 -4.06 28.68
N GLY A 317 -16.61 -3.50 28.49
CA GLY A 317 -16.28 -2.68 27.33
C GLY A 317 -16.19 -3.44 26.01
N LEU A 318 -16.04 -2.71 24.91
CA LEU A 318 -15.62 -3.29 23.64
C LEU A 318 -14.10 -3.48 23.64
N VAL A 319 -13.62 -4.58 23.05
CA VAL A 319 -12.19 -4.74 22.79
C VAL A 319 -11.82 -3.90 21.56
N TRP A 320 -10.84 -3.04 21.76
CA TRP A 320 -10.20 -2.25 20.73
C TRP A 320 -8.79 -2.76 20.50
N SER A 321 -8.25 -2.47 19.33
CA SER A 321 -6.90 -2.88 18.95
C SER A 321 -6.11 -1.72 18.37
N PHE A 322 -4.79 -1.78 18.48
CA PHE A 322 -3.87 -0.88 17.79
C PHE A 322 -2.51 -1.57 17.59
N ARG A 323 -1.65 -0.98 16.76
CA ARG A 323 -0.26 -1.41 16.59
C ARG A 323 0.67 -0.20 16.48
N PRO A 324 1.79 -0.17 17.22
CA PRO A 324 2.80 0.86 17.02
C PRO A 324 3.36 0.83 15.59
N ARG A 325 3.54 2.01 14.99
CA ARG A 325 4.20 2.12 13.69
C ARG A 325 5.67 1.69 13.77
N GLN A 326 6.17 1.17 12.66
CA GLN A 326 7.59 0.94 12.37
C GLN A 326 7.81 1.43 10.96
N LEU A 327 9.02 1.90 10.64
CA LEU A 327 9.38 2.11 9.24
C LEU A 327 9.14 0.81 8.44
N ALA A 328 8.87 0.95 7.14
CA ALA A 328 8.67 -0.17 6.22
C ALA A 328 9.96 -0.98 6.03
N PHE A 329 11.08 -0.26 6.00
CA PHE A 329 12.47 -0.72 6.05
C PHE A 329 13.31 0.46 6.60
N PRO A 330 14.55 0.26 7.08
CA PRO A 330 15.33 1.32 7.76
C PRO A 330 15.48 2.64 7.00
N GLU A 331 15.45 2.59 5.66
CA GLU A 331 15.63 3.74 4.76
C GLU A 331 14.32 4.25 4.13
N ALA A 332 13.18 3.77 4.63
CA ALA A 332 11.87 4.19 4.15
C ALA A 332 11.64 5.67 4.51
N GLU A 333 11.39 6.49 3.51
CA GLU A 333 11.22 7.94 3.65
C GLU A 333 9.85 8.39 3.12
N GLY A 334 9.45 9.62 3.46
CA GLY A 334 8.21 10.21 2.98
C GLY A 334 6.96 9.69 3.70
N TYR A 335 5.79 9.90 3.10
CA TYR A 335 4.51 9.63 3.75
C TYR A 335 4.07 8.15 3.72
N GLY A 336 4.62 7.33 2.82
CA GLY A 336 4.41 5.88 2.79
C GLY A 336 5.34 5.08 3.71
N ARG A 337 6.24 5.75 4.43
CA ARG A 337 7.33 5.10 5.17
C ARG A 337 6.90 4.14 6.28
N TYR A 338 5.64 4.16 6.71
CA TYR A 338 5.10 3.30 7.75
C TYR A 338 4.24 2.14 7.21
N ALA A 339 4.28 1.87 5.90
CA ALA A 339 3.67 0.66 5.33
C ALA A 339 4.12 -0.58 6.12
N GLN A 340 3.19 -1.42 6.55
CA GLN A 340 3.53 -2.59 7.35
C GLN A 340 4.17 -3.73 6.55
N GLY A 341 3.81 -3.86 5.27
CA GLY A 341 4.18 -5.01 4.46
C GLY A 341 3.71 -6.32 5.10
N GLY A 342 4.56 -7.34 5.05
CA GLY A 342 4.28 -8.68 5.55
C GLY A 342 4.53 -8.90 7.05
N ARG A 343 4.83 -7.86 7.84
CA ARG A 343 5.38 -8.01 9.19
C ARG A 343 4.50 -8.77 10.17
N GLY A 344 5.04 -9.86 10.72
CA GLY A 344 4.33 -10.79 11.60
C GLY A 344 3.54 -11.87 10.83
N GLY A 345 3.68 -11.90 9.51
CA GLY A 345 2.91 -12.73 8.59
C GLY A 345 3.60 -14.01 8.17
N ILE A 346 3.05 -14.62 7.11
CA ILE A 346 3.60 -15.82 6.50
C ILE A 346 4.68 -15.47 5.46
N VAL A 347 5.42 -16.49 5.03
CA VAL A 347 6.33 -16.39 3.88
C VAL A 347 5.69 -17.13 2.71
N TYR A 348 5.60 -16.45 1.58
CA TYR A 348 5.05 -16.99 0.35
C TYR A 348 6.14 -17.01 -0.72
N HIS A 349 6.52 -18.22 -1.14
CA HIS A 349 7.52 -18.44 -2.15
C HIS A 349 6.92 -18.42 -3.55
N VAL A 350 7.42 -17.52 -4.40
CA VAL A 350 7.22 -17.56 -5.84
C VAL A 350 8.18 -18.58 -6.43
N THR A 351 7.65 -19.72 -6.87
CA THR A 351 8.40 -20.90 -7.34
C THR A 351 8.26 -21.15 -8.84
N ASN A 352 7.38 -20.41 -9.51
CA ASN A 352 7.17 -20.50 -10.95
C ASN A 352 6.83 -19.14 -11.58
N LEU A 353 7.04 -19.05 -12.89
CA LEU A 353 6.83 -17.82 -13.68
C LEU A 353 5.43 -17.72 -14.29
N SER A 354 4.45 -18.48 -13.78
CA SER A 354 3.08 -18.41 -14.30
C SER A 354 2.49 -17.01 -14.09
N GLY A 355 1.86 -16.46 -15.12
CA GLY A 355 1.07 -15.23 -15.03
C GLY A 355 -0.37 -15.46 -14.59
N ASP A 356 -0.76 -16.70 -14.24
CA ASP A 356 -2.11 -17.03 -13.81
C ASP A 356 -2.28 -16.79 -12.31
N LYS A 357 -3.31 -16.00 -11.95
CA LYS A 357 -3.69 -15.72 -10.57
C LYS A 357 -4.13 -16.96 -9.79
N ASP A 358 -4.64 -17.99 -10.45
CA ASP A 358 -5.19 -19.18 -9.79
C ASP A 358 -4.15 -20.31 -9.62
N THR A 359 -2.89 -20.07 -9.99
CA THR A 359 -1.79 -21.04 -9.89
C THR A 359 -0.97 -20.81 -8.60
N PRO A 360 -1.00 -21.71 -7.59
CA PRO A 360 -0.14 -21.61 -6.42
C PRO A 360 1.36 -21.57 -6.79
N GLY A 361 2.13 -20.80 -6.03
CA GLY A 361 3.55 -20.53 -6.31
C GLY A 361 3.78 -19.50 -7.42
N SER A 362 2.73 -18.96 -8.04
CA SER A 362 2.84 -17.78 -8.93
C SER A 362 2.86 -16.49 -8.12
N LEU A 363 3.42 -15.42 -8.70
CA LEU A 363 3.39 -14.09 -8.09
C LEU A 363 1.95 -13.61 -7.89
N LEU A 364 1.10 -13.70 -8.92
CA LEU A 364 -0.26 -13.18 -8.82
C LEU A 364 -1.08 -13.91 -7.75
N TYR A 365 -0.93 -15.23 -7.59
CA TYR A 365 -1.63 -15.96 -6.54
C TYR A 365 -1.29 -15.39 -5.16
N GLY A 366 -0.01 -15.16 -4.89
CA GLY A 366 0.45 -14.54 -3.66
C GLY A 366 -0.09 -13.12 -3.47
N LEU A 367 -0.24 -12.34 -4.55
CA LEU A 367 -0.68 -10.94 -4.44
C LEU A 367 -2.19 -10.77 -4.27
N VAL A 368 -3.02 -11.64 -4.87
CA VAL A 368 -4.46 -11.38 -5.01
C VAL A 368 -5.36 -12.39 -4.31
N ASN A 369 -4.85 -13.55 -3.88
CA ASN A 369 -5.67 -14.58 -3.24
C ASN A 369 -5.47 -14.70 -1.72
N ILE A 370 -4.31 -14.30 -1.19
CA ILE A 370 -3.98 -14.47 0.24
C ILE A 370 -4.37 -13.21 1.03
N ASP A 371 -5.15 -13.39 2.10
CA ASP A 371 -5.64 -12.31 2.98
C ASP A 371 -4.69 -12.00 4.15
N GLU A 372 -3.90 -12.99 4.56
CA GLU A 372 -2.94 -12.86 5.64
C GLU A 372 -1.78 -11.90 5.26
N PRO A 373 -1.20 -11.18 6.25
CA PRO A 373 0.07 -10.49 6.04
C PRO A 373 1.12 -11.47 5.52
N ARG A 374 1.91 -11.05 4.53
CA ARG A 374 2.82 -11.96 3.83
C ARG A 374 4.06 -11.30 3.24
N TYR A 375 5.19 -11.96 3.39
CA TYR A 375 6.40 -11.69 2.62
C TYR A 375 6.35 -12.51 1.33
N ILE A 376 6.48 -11.85 0.18
CA ILE A 376 6.61 -12.48 -1.13
C ILE A 376 8.10 -12.56 -1.48
N VAL A 377 8.65 -13.76 -1.41
CA VAL A 377 10.05 -14.07 -1.74
C VAL A 377 10.14 -14.88 -3.04
N PHE A 378 11.27 -14.81 -3.74
CA PHE A 378 11.42 -15.39 -5.07
C PHE A 378 12.49 -16.49 -5.12
N ASP A 379 12.04 -17.73 -5.35
CA ASP A 379 12.92 -18.88 -5.59
C ASP A 379 13.30 -19.01 -7.06
N VAL A 380 12.64 -18.24 -7.93
CA VAL A 380 12.81 -18.24 -9.37
C VAL A 380 13.10 -16.83 -9.89
N SER A 381 13.85 -16.72 -10.98
CA SER A 381 14.04 -15.48 -11.74
C SER A 381 13.53 -15.63 -13.16
N GLY A 382 13.31 -14.53 -13.87
CA GLY A 382 12.80 -14.59 -15.24
C GLY A 382 11.74 -13.53 -15.56
N ILE A 383 11.12 -13.70 -16.73
CA ILE A 383 9.93 -12.94 -17.12
C ILE A 383 8.67 -13.65 -16.64
N ILE A 384 7.85 -12.94 -15.88
CA ILE A 384 6.45 -13.32 -15.60
C ILE A 384 5.58 -12.56 -16.59
N GLU A 385 4.99 -13.27 -17.55
CA GLU A 385 4.11 -12.67 -18.56
C GLU A 385 2.66 -12.75 -18.09
N LEU A 386 2.03 -11.59 -17.88
CA LEU A 386 0.62 -11.45 -17.55
C LEU A 386 -0.23 -11.32 -18.83
N ASP A 387 -1.42 -10.75 -18.71
CA ASP A 387 -2.46 -10.70 -19.73
C ASP A 387 -2.95 -9.27 -20.05
N PHE A 388 -2.23 -8.25 -19.57
CA PHE A 388 -2.57 -6.82 -19.63
C PHE A 388 -3.75 -6.37 -18.75
N GLU A 389 -4.39 -7.27 -17.99
CA GLU A 389 -5.45 -6.94 -17.03
C GLU A 389 -4.92 -6.21 -15.80
N SER A 390 -5.78 -5.42 -15.16
CA SER A 390 -5.45 -4.71 -13.92
C SER A 390 -5.59 -5.64 -12.71
N TYR A 391 -4.48 -5.88 -12.01
CA TYR A 391 -4.47 -6.65 -10.77
C TYR A 391 -4.24 -5.74 -9.56
N PHE A 392 -5.14 -5.77 -8.58
CA PHE A 392 -5.01 -5.02 -7.33
C PHE A 392 -4.53 -5.96 -6.23
N THR A 393 -3.40 -5.63 -5.61
CA THR A 393 -2.84 -6.46 -4.53
C THR A 393 -3.69 -6.33 -3.28
N LYS A 394 -3.93 -7.44 -2.57
CA LYS A 394 -4.49 -7.40 -1.21
C LYS A 394 -3.50 -6.71 -0.25
N PRO A 395 -3.97 -6.04 0.82
CA PRO A 395 -3.11 -5.33 1.78
C PRO A 395 -2.06 -6.21 2.46
N TYR A 396 -1.14 -5.57 3.20
CA TYR A 396 -0.15 -6.22 4.07
C TYR A 396 0.79 -7.20 3.36
N ALA A 397 1.36 -6.79 2.22
CA ALA A 397 2.33 -7.59 1.47
C ALA A 397 3.69 -6.89 1.37
N TYR A 398 4.78 -7.63 1.55
CA TYR A 398 6.13 -7.18 1.18
C TYR A 398 6.57 -7.94 -0.08
N ILE A 399 6.67 -7.24 -1.22
CA ILE A 399 7.17 -7.80 -2.48
C ILE A 399 8.69 -7.61 -2.55
N ALA A 400 9.44 -8.65 -2.23
CA ALA A 400 10.88 -8.59 -2.04
C ALA A 400 11.66 -9.04 -3.30
N GLY A 401 11.63 -8.22 -4.35
CA GLY A 401 12.28 -8.53 -5.64
C GLY A 401 13.78 -8.80 -5.54
N GLN A 402 14.45 -8.29 -4.51
CA GLN A 402 15.86 -8.50 -4.23
C GLN A 402 16.21 -9.96 -3.88
N THR A 403 15.24 -10.79 -3.50
CA THR A 403 15.47 -12.21 -3.15
C THR A 403 15.66 -13.12 -4.36
N ALA A 404 15.17 -12.69 -5.53
CA ALA A 404 15.20 -13.46 -6.76
C ALA A 404 16.65 -13.81 -7.19
N PRO A 405 16.91 -15.02 -7.72
CA PRO A 405 18.22 -15.38 -8.25
C PRO A 405 18.55 -14.64 -9.57
N GLY A 406 19.76 -14.84 -10.09
CA GLY A 406 20.17 -14.40 -11.42
C GLY A 406 19.92 -12.91 -11.70
N LYS A 407 19.09 -12.62 -12.71
CA LYS A 407 18.76 -11.25 -13.16
C LYS A 407 17.51 -10.67 -12.48
N GLY A 408 16.92 -11.40 -11.55
CA GLY A 408 15.69 -11.03 -10.87
C GLY A 408 14.44 -11.17 -11.74
N ILE A 409 13.38 -10.49 -11.32
CA ILE A 409 12.05 -10.58 -11.94
C ILE A 409 11.77 -9.39 -12.84
N CYS A 410 11.25 -9.68 -14.03
CA CYS A 410 10.59 -8.71 -14.89
C CYS A 410 9.15 -9.15 -15.16
N ILE A 411 8.19 -8.26 -14.92
CA ILE A 411 6.79 -8.51 -15.18
C ILE A 411 6.46 -7.89 -16.52
N LYS A 412 6.08 -8.74 -17.49
CA LYS A 412 5.65 -8.38 -18.84
C LYS A 412 4.12 -8.31 -18.91
N ALA A 413 3.57 -7.52 -19.83
CA ALA A 413 2.13 -7.31 -19.96
C ALA A 413 1.53 -6.82 -18.62
N SER A 414 2.34 -6.07 -17.87
CA SER A 414 2.05 -5.71 -16.49
C SER A 414 0.95 -4.64 -16.39
N ASN A 415 0.19 -4.72 -15.31
CA ASN A 415 -0.64 -3.66 -14.76
C ASN A 415 -1.01 -4.02 -13.31
N ILE A 416 0.00 -3.95 -12.43
CA ILE A 416 -0.16 -4.27 -11.01
C ILE A 416 -0.35 -2.99 -10.22
N ASN A 417 -1.43 -2.93 -9.45
CA ASN A 417 -1.76 -1.83 -8.57
C ASN A 417 -1.45 -2.21 -7.12
N ILE A 418 -0.45 -1.54 -6.53
CA ILE A 418 0.01 -1.70 -5.16
C ILE A 418 -1.06 -1.14 -4.22
N GLY A 419 -1.56 -2.00 -3.33
CA GLY A 419 -2.62 -1.69 -2.37
C GLY A 419 -2.10 -1.11 -1.04
N SER A 420 -3.00 -0.93 -0.08
CA SER A 420 -2.67 -0.38 1.25
C SER A 420 -1.70 -1.26 2.04
N ASP A 421 -0.80 -0.65 2.81
CA ASP A 421 0.20 -1.37 3.61
C ASP A 421 1.10 -2.32 2.81
N VAL A 422 1.22 -2.11 1.49
CA VAL A 422 2.11 -2.90 0.64
C VAL A 422 3.45 -2.19 0.45
N ILE A 423 4.51 -2.97 0.58
CA ILE A 423 5.90 -2.61 0.27
C ILE A 423 6.28 -3.32 -1.02
N ALA A 424 6.82 -2.61 -2.01
CA ALA A 424 7.39 -3.21 -3.21
C ALA A 424 8.82 -2.72 -3.43
N ARG A 425 9.78 -3.65 -3.49
CA ARG A 425 11.20 -3.34 -3.70
C ARG A 425 11.82 -4.15 -4.84
N HIS A 426 12.67 -3.52 -5.64
CA HIS A 426 13.52 -4.17 -6.64
C HIS A 426 12.78 -5.02 -7.72
N ILE A 427 11.54 -4.66 -8.05
CA ILE A 427 10.76 -5.29 -9.12
C ILE A 427 10.75 -4.43 -10.39
N ARG A 428 10.70 -5.07 -11.56
CA ARG A 428 10.54 -4.42 -12.86
C ARG A 428 9.14 -4.67 -13.43
N PHE A 429 8.38 -3.60 -13.60
CA PHE A 429 7.06 -3.58 -14.24
C PHE A 429 7.22 -3.03 -15.66
N LYS A 430 7.21 -3.89 -16.67
CA LYS A 430 7.33 -3.49 -18.08
C LYS A 430 6.07 -3.93 -18.82
N ARG A 431 5.22 -2.98 -19.20
CA ARG A 431 3.94 -3.34 -19.83
C ARG A 431 4.14 -3.87 -21.25
N GLY A 432 4.80 -3.08 -22.10
CA GLY A 432 4.90 -3.35 -23.54
C GLY A 432 3.62 -2.97 -24.29
N LEU A 433 3.66 -3.01 -25.62
CA LEU A 433 2.57 -2.51 -26.46
C LEU A 433 1.30 -3.39 -26.39
N GLY A 434 1.45 -4.70 -26.40
CA GLY A 434 0.33 -5.63 -26.61
C GLY A 434 -0.33 -5.45 -27.99
N ILE A 435 -1.65 -5.57 -28.05
CA ILE A 435 -2.44 -5.31 -29.26
C ILE A 435 -2.66 -3.80 -29.40
N TYR A 436 -2.14 -3.23 -30.49
CA TYR A 436 -2.27 -1.81 -30.82
C TYR A 436 -3.73 -1.38 -30.89
N GLY A 437 -4.12 -0.33 -30.17
CA GLY A 437 -5.50 0.15 -30.11
C GLY A 437 -6.36 -0.48 -29.01
N GLU A 438 -5.92 -1.60 -28.41
CA GLU A 438 -6.72 -2.38 -27.47
C GLU A 438 -6.12 -2.35 -26.04
N ASN A 439 -4.84 -2.68 -25.89
CA ASN A 439 -4.20 -2.88 -24.58
C ASN A 439 -3.70 -1.58 -23.90
N THR A 440 -4.49 -0.52 -23.92
CA THR A 440 -4.17 0.73 -23.19
C THR A 440 -4.17 0.52 -21.68
N GLY A 441 -3.08 0.91 -21.00
CA GLY A 441 -3.00 0.91 -19.54
C GLY A 441 -1.61 1.24 -18.98
N ASN A 442 -1.53 1.21 -17.65
CA ASN A 442 -0.33 1.50 -16.88
C ASN A 442 0.56 0.28 -16.70
N ALA A 443 1.86 0.49 -16.46
CA ALA A 443 2.76 -0.60 -16.10
C ALA A 443 2.55 -1.03 -14.65
N MET A 444 2.37 -0.07 -13.75
CA MET A 444 1.99 -0.27 -12.36
C MET A 444 1.22 0.95 -11.80
N GLY A 445 0.68 0.84 -10.59
CA GLY A 445 0.07 1.95 -9.88
C GLY A 445 0.01 1.75 -8.37
N MET A 446 -0.53 2.75 -7.67
CA MET A 446 -0.81 2.77 -6.23
C MET A 446 -2.23 3.32 -5.98
N SER A 447 -3.13 3.11 -6.93
CA SER A 447 -4.44 3.77 -6.96
C SER A 447 -5.30 3.33 -5.77
N GLY A 448 -5.74 4.30 -4.96
CA GLY A 448 -6.56 4.03 -3.78
C GLY A 448 -5.81 3.44 -2.58
N ALA A 449 -4.48 3.27 -2.67
CA ALA A 449 -3.69 2.72 -1.57
C ALA A 449 -3.61 3.69 -0.38
N ASN A 450 -3.48 3.16 0.83
CA ASN A 450 -3.15 3.91 2.04
C ASN A 450 -1.91 3.31 2.73
N HIS A 451 -0.93 4.12 3.13
CA HIS A 451 0.33 3.64 3.72
C HIS A 451 1.05 2.63 2.83
N ALA A 452 1.43 3.02 1.62
CA ALA A 452 2.12 2.13 0.69
C ALA A 452 3.43 2.73 0.21
N ILE A 453 4.42 1.88 -0.06
CA ILE A 453 5.74 2.32 -0.51
C ILE A 453 6.27 1.48 -1.66
N VAL A 454 6.76 2.18 -2.68
CA VAL A 454 7.48 1.62 -3.82
C VAL A 454 8.88 2.20 -3.79
N ASP A 455 9.87 1.33 -3.61
CA ASP A 455 11.28 1.68 -3.48
C ASP A 455 12.12 0.86 -4.46
N HIS A 456 13.12 1.46 -5.11
CA HIS A 456 14.00 0.76 -6.05
C HIS A 456 13.27 -0.10 -7.10
N CYS A 457 12.11 0.34 -7.60
CA CYS A 457 11.42 -0.37 -8.67
C CYS A 457 11.66 0.32 -10.02
N THR A 458 11.43 -0.42 -11.10
CA THR A 458 11.48 0.14 -12.46
C THR A 458 10.15 -0.08 -13.15
N ALA A 459 9.50 1.00 -13.57
CA ALA A 459 8.30 0.99 -14.39
C ALA A 459 8.64 1.47 -15.81
N ALA A 460 8.18 0.74 -16.83
CA ALA A 460 8.45 1.11 -18.22
C ALA A 460 7.33 0.71 -19.18
N TRP A 461 7.34 1.37 -20.34
CA TRP A 461 6.57 0.99 -21.51
C TRP A 461 5.05 1.00 -21.29
N GLY A 462 4.56 1.92 -20.43
CA GLY A 462 3.13 2.20 -20.30
C GLY A 462 2.55 2.75 -21.61
N THR A 463 1.25 2.52 -21.84
CA THR A 463 0.52 2.96 -23.04
C THR A 463 -0.56 3.99 -22.74
N ASP A 464 -0.90 4.16 -21.46
CA ASP A 464 -1.61 5.30 -20.87
C ASP A 464 -0.58 6.16 -20.11
N GLU A 465 -0.63 6.23 -18.78
CA GLU A 465 0.56 6.57 -18.00
C GLU A 465 1.46 5.33 -17.79
N THR A 466 2.69 5.52 -17.32
CA THR A 466 3.52 4.38 -16.88
C THR A 466 3.23 4.04 -15.42
N VAL A 467 3.03 5.06 -14.57
CA VAL A 467 2.66 4.92 -13.16
C VAL A 467 1.45 5.78 -12.83
N SER A 468 0.53 5.26 -12.01
CA SER A 468 -0.62 6.05 -11.50
C SER A 468 -0.76 5.97 -9.99
N GLY A 469 -0.88 7.12 -9.33
CA GLY A 469 -1.10 7.25 -7.88
C GLY A 469 -2.50 7.76 -7.50
N ARG A 470 -3.46 7.79 -8.43
CA ARG A 470 -4.77 8.44 -8.22
C ARG A 470 -5.54 7.89 -7.03
N GLY A 471 -6.08 8.77 -6.19
CA GLY A 471 -6.89 8.41 -5.02
C GLY A 471 -6.11 7.77 -3.86
N ALA A 472 -4.77 7.73 -3.94
CA ALA A 472 -3.93 7.18 -2.89
C ALA A 472 -3.83 8.14 -1.67
N LYS A 473 -3.33 7.63 -0.55
CA LYS A 473 -3.17 8.32 0.72
C LYS A 473 -1.89 7.84 1.40
N ASN A 474 -1.13 8.74 2.00
CA ASN A 474 0.09 8.40 2.74
C ASN A 474 1.00 7.44 1.95
N ILE A 475 1.44 7.84 0.75
CA ILE A 475 2.26 6.99 -0.11
C ILE A 475 3.65 7.57 -0.35
N SER A 476 4.60 6.68 -0.63
CA SER A 476 5.95 7.03 -1.07
C SER A 476 6.32 6.25 -2.34
N PHE A 477 6.78 6.98 -3.36
CA PHE A 477 7.45 6.42 -4.53
C PHE A 477 8.87 6.99 -4.53
N GLN A 478 9.82 6.19 -4.08
CA GLN A 478 11.20 6.62 -3.81
C GLN A 478 12.23 5.82 -4.59
N TYR A 479 13.36 6.44 -4.90
CA TYR A 479 14.52 5.80 -5.53
C TYR A 479 14.15 4.85 -6.69
N SER A 480 13.15 5.22 -7.49
CA SER A 480 12.59 4.34 -8.54
C SER A 480 12.74 4.96 -9.92
N VAL A 481 12.63 4.14 -10.96
CA VAL A 481 12.79 4.56 -12.36
C VAL A 481 11.45 4.49 -13.08
N ILE A 482 11.07 5.55 -13.77
CA ILE A 482 10.00 5.56 -14.77
C ILE A 482 10.65 5.86 -16.12
N SER A 483 10.52 4.95 -17.07
CA SER A 483 11.27 5.05 -18.32
C SER A 483 10.47 4.68 -19.55
N GLU A 484 10.72 5.40 -20.64
CA GLU A 484 10.26 5.04 -21.98
C GLU A 484 8.75 4.73 -22.04
N ALA A 485 7.92 5.62 -21.51
CA ALA A 485 6.49 5.56 -21.75
C ALA A 485 6.24 5.54 -23.27
N LEU A 486 5.44 4.58 -23.76
CA LEU A 486 5.33 4.37 -25.20
C LEU A 486 4.58 5.53 -25.86
N GLY A 487 5.19 6.16 -26.86
CA GLY A 487 4.70 7.37 -27.52
C GLY A 487 3.41 7.16 -28.30
N ILE A 488 3.51 6.87 -29.60
CA ILE A 488 2.39 6.59 -30.50
C ILE A 488 2.06 5.08 -30.44
N ALA A 489 1.44 4.70 -29.33
CA ALA A 489 1.13 3.32 -28.97
C ALA A 489 -0.36 2.92 -29.18
N GLY A 490 -1.15 3.76 -29.87
CA GLY A 490 -2.55 3.44 -30.18
C GLY A 490 -3.44 3.51 -28.95
N HIS A 491 -3.37 4.60 -28.20
CA HIS A 491 -4.20 4.79 -27.01
C HIS A 491 -5.71 4.80 -27.37
N LYS A 492 -6.50 3.91 -26.76
CA LYS A 492 -7.92 3.64 -27.12
C LYS A 492 -8.84 4.87 -27.06
N ASN A 493 -8.58 5.82 -26.16
CA ASN A 493 -9.39 7.02 -25.97
C ASN A 493 -8.94 8.24 -26.81
N TYR A 494 -7.88 8.12 -27.63
CA TYR A 494 -7.36 9.24 -28.43
C TYR A 494 -7.30 8.89 -29.92
N PRO A 495 -7.32 9.88 -30.82
CA PRO A 495 -7.14 9.65 -32.25
C PRO A 495 -5.84 8.91 -32.56
N ASP A 496 -5.85 8.06 -33.58
CA ASP A 496 -4.64 7.39 -34.07
C ASP A 496 -3.53 8.40 -34.41
N GLY A 497 -2.28 8.05 -34.07
CA GLY A 497 -1.14 8.97 -34.20
C GLY A 497 -0.95 9.92 -33.01
N THR A 498 -1.85 9.94 -32.02
CA THR A 498 -1.64 10.73 -30.79
C THR A 498 -0.49 10.13 -29.98
N ASN A 499 0.52 10.95 -29.67
CA ASN A 499 1.57 10.54 -28.75
C ASN A 499 1.07 10.71 -27.30
N HIS A 500 1.05 9.60 -26.58
CA HIS A 500 0.64 9.50 -25.17
C HIS A 500 1.76 8.88 -24.30
N GLY A 501 3.03 9.11 -24.65
CA GLY A 501 4.18 8.64 -23.87
C GLY A 501 4.33 9.40 -22.55
N TYR A 502 3.48 9.12 -21.57
CA TYR A 502 3.39 9.85 -20.31
C TYR A 502 3.95 9.06 -19.13
N ALA A 503 4.75 9.73 -18.30
CA ALA A 503 5.39 9.08 -17.15
C ALA A 503 4.36 8.73 -16.08
N ALA A 504 3.69 9.72 -15.50
CA ALA A 504 2.79 9.44 -14.40
C ALA A 504 1.71 10.49 -14.15
N THR A 505 0.58 10.02 -13.64
CA THR A 505 -0.39 10.87 -12.95
C THR A 505 -0.47 10.50 -11.49
N ILE A 506 -0.19 11.47 -10.65
CA ILE A 506 0.05 11.28 -9.23
C ILE A 506 -0.96 12.04 -8.40
N ASP A 507 -1.26 11.47 -7.25
CA ASP A 507 -2.20 12.01 -6.26
C ASP A 507 -1.74 11.53 -4.88
N GLY A 508 -2.39 12.03 -3.86
CA GLY A 508 -2.14 11.71 -2.47
C GLY A 508 -2.98 12.63 -1.60
N GLN A 509 -3.71 12.11 -0.62
CA GLN A 509 -4.12 12.98 0.50
C GLN A 509 -2.86 13.68 1.06
N ILE A 510 -1.78 12.92 1.26
CA ILE A 510 -0.40 13.41 1.15
C ILE A 510 0.46 12.30 0.50
N GLY A 511 1.22 12.61 -0.55
CA GLY A 511 2.06 11.65 -1.29
C GLY A 511 3.47 12.18 -1.57
N SER A 512 4.49 11.38 -1.26
CA SER A 512 5.91 11.66 -1.51
C SER A 512 6.41 10.98 -2.79
N TRP A 513 6.94 11.78 -3.71
CA TRP A 513 7.51 11.32 -4.98
C TRP A 513 8.92 11.88 -5.10
N HIS A 514 9.92 11.12 -4.68
CA HIS A 514 11.28 11.65 -4.55
C HIS A 514 12.40 10.74 -4.98
N HIS A 515 13.54 11.36 -5.34
CA HIS A 515 14.74 10.65 -5.74
C HIS A 515 14.52 9.67 -6.90
N ASN A 516 13.54 9.94 -7.76
CA ASN A 516 13.21 9.09 -8.90
C ASN A 516 13.90 9.56 -10.17
N LEU A 517 14.21 8.61 -11.06
CA LEU A 517 14.65 8.89 -12.42
C LEU A 517 13.47 8.76 -13.39
N LEU A 518 13.12 9.85 -14.06
CA LEU A 518 12.14 9.89 -15.14
C LEU A 518 12.90 10.12 -16.45
N VAL A 519 12.85 9.16 -17.37
CA VAL A 519 13.72 9.17 -18.54
C VAL A 519 12.98 8.82 -19.81
N ASN A 520 13.18 9.63 -20.85
CA ASN A 520 12.62 9.38 -22.19
C ASN A 520 11.07 9.30 -22.20
N CYS A 521 10.41 10.04 -21.32
CA CYS A 521 8.95 10.17 -21.26
C CYS A 521 8.52 11.52 -21.84
N ASN A 522 7.72 11.52 -22.90
CA ASN A 522 7.31 12.72 -23.65
C ASN A 522 6.57 13.77 -22.80
N GLY A 523 5.84 13.36 -21.75
CA GLY A 523 5.11 14.27 -20.87
C GLY A 523 4.73 13.70 -19.50
N ARG A 524 4.01 14.51 -18.70
CA ARG A 524 3.51 14.19 -17.34
C ARG A 524 4.62 13.72 -16.39
N ASN A 525 5.67 14.52 -16.31
CA ASN A 525 6.81 14.31 -15.45
C ASN A 525 6.79 15.39 -14.35
N TRP A 526 5.78 15.54 -13.49
CA TRP A 526 4.65 14.69 -13.09
C TRP A 526 3.27 15.32 -13.42
N SER A 527 2.25 14.54 -13.77
CA SER A 527 0.88 15.11 -13.78
C SER A 527 0.27 15.10 -12.38
N MET A 528 -0.01 16.28 -11.83
CA MET A 528 -0.66 16.47 -10.53
C MET A 528 -2.17 16.29 -10.72
N GLY A 529 -2.66 15.08 -10.44
CA GLY A 529 -4.06 14.73 -10.60
C GLY A 529 -4.95 15.14 -9.43
N GLY A 530 -4.40 15.92 -8.48
CA GLY A 530 -4.90 16.21 -7.14
C GLY A 530 -6.41 16.07 -7.03
N GLY A 531 -6.85 15.07 -6.26
CA GLY A 531 -8.26 14.75 -6.09
C GLY A 531 -9.11 15.97 -5.75
N MET A 532 -10.42 15.83 -5.88
CA MET A 532 -11.37 16.89 -5.52
C MET A 532 -12.27 16.45 -4.37
N ASP A 533 -12.60 17.37 -3.47
CA ASP A 533 -13.67 17.16 -2.51
C ASP A 533 -15.05 17.21 -3.17
N ALA A 534 -16.10 16.98 -2.39
CA ALA A 534 -17.49 17.00 -2.88
C ALA A 534 -17.95 18.37 -3.43
N ASN A 535 -17.19 19.44 -3.20
CA ASN A 535 -17.46 20.80 -3.68
C ASN A 535 -16.58 21.18 -4.89
N ASN A 536 -15.86 20.21 -5.48
CA ASN A 536 -14.86 20.43 -6.55
C ASN A 536 -13.71 21.35 -6.11
N ILE A 537 -13.34 21.33 -4.84
CA ILE A 537 -12.13 21.99 -4.34
C ILE A 537 -10.99 20.97 -4.41
N PRO A 538 -9.84 21.32 -5.02
CA PRO A 538 -8.65 20.47 -4.98
C PRO A 538 -8.28 20.12 -3.54
N ILE A 539 -7.96 18.86 -3.31
CA ILE A 539 -7.48 18.34 -2.03
C ILE A 539 -6.06 17.79 -2.18
N GLY A 540 -5.47 17.41 -1.05
CA GLY A 540 -4.25 16.64 -1.02
C GLY A 540 -2.96 17.45 -0.86
N GLY A 541 -1.85 16.73 -0.76
CA GLY A 541 -0.50 17.29 -0.63
C GLY A 541 0.48 16.48 -1.48
N LEU A 542 1.20 17.13 -2.38
CA LEU A 542 2.21 16.47 -3.22
C LEU A 542 3.62 16.95 -2.85
N ASP A 543 4.46 16.02 -2.40
CA ASP A 543 5.87 16.28 -2.08
C ASP A 543 6.76 15.76 -3.19
N LEU A 544 7.19 16.68 -4.06
CA LEU A 544 7.90 16.40 -5.30
C LEU A 544 9.32 16.93 -5.18
N PHE A 545 10.24 16.13 -4.67
CA PHE A 545 11.60 16.59 -4.42
C PHE A 545 12.70 15.66 -4.94
N ASN A 546 13.83 16.24 -5.33
CA ASN A 546 15.01 15.50 -5.78
C ASN A 546 14.78 14.48 -6.90
N ASN A 547 13.74 14.65 -7.72
CA ASN A 547 13.57 13.84 -8.92
C ASN A 547 14.51 14.33 -10.03
N VAL A 548 14.99 13.39 -10.83
CA VAL A 548 15.80 13.65 -12.03
C VAL A 548 14.94 13.33 -13.25
N CYS A 549 14.77 14.30 -14.13
CA CYS A 549 14.02 14.14 -15.37
C CYS A 549 14.93 14.37 -16.57
N TYR A 550 14.98 13.40 -17.49
CA TYR A 550 15.77 13.47 -18.72
C TYR A 550 14.90 13.27 -19.96
N ASN A 551 15.10 14.15 -20.94
CA ASN A 551 14.59 14.00 -22.31
C ASN A 551 13.05 13.94 -22.46
N TRP A 552 12.33 14.81 -21.74
CA TRP A 552 10.91 15.07 -22.03
C TRP A 552 10.74 15.87 -23.33
N LYS A 553 9.53 15.95 -23.91
CA LYS A 553 9.29 16.72 -25.14
C LYS A 553 8.54 18.02 -24.89
N ASN A 554 7.24 17.95 -24.64
CA ASN A 554 6.32 19.11 -24.71
C ASN A 554 5.53 19.38 -23.42
N ARG A 555 5.62 18.50 -22.42
CA ARG A 555 4.94 18.59 -21.12
C ARG A 555 5.87 18.10 -19.99
N THR A 556 5.72 18.65 -18.79
CA THR A 556 6.57 18.38 -17.61
C THR A 556 5.69 18.14 -16.37
N THR A 557 5.97 18.78 -15.22
CA THR A 557 5.09 18.78 -14.06
C THR A 557 3.95 19.78 -14.25
N ASP A 558 2.70 19.33 -14.19
CA ASP A 558 1.51 20.18 -14.36
C ASP A 558 0.23 19.58 -13.77
N GLY A 559 -0.72 20.44 -13.41
CA GLY A 559 -2.02 20.09 -12.83
C GLY A 559 -2.35 20.95 -11.61
N ASN A 560 -3.29 20.52 -10.77
CA ASN A 560 -3.64 21.22 -9.53
C ASN A 560 -3.65 20.26 -8.35
N CYS A 561 -3.28 20.77 -7.17
CA CYS A 561 -3.41 20.10 -5.88
C CYS A 561 -3.42 21.20 -4.81
N HIS A 562 -4.04 20.92 -3.66
CA HIS A 562 -4.18 21.91 -2.60
C HIS A 562 -2.83 22.41 -2.06
N MET A 563 -1.87 21.50 -1.85
CA MET A 563 -0.52 21.85 -1.38
C MET A 563 0.54 21.11 -2.19
N VAL A 564 1.54 21.82 -2.71
CA VAL A 564 2.64 21.19 -3.44
C VAL A 564 3.99 21.70 -2.95
N ASN A 565 4.88 20.81 -2.54
CA ASN A 565 6.30 21.13 -2.40
C ASN A 565 7.01 20.63 -3.67
N PHE A 566 7.64 21.52 -4.43
CA PHE A 566 8.44 21.20 -5.62
C PHE A 566 9.89 21.66 -5.42
N VAL A 567 10.72 20.78 -4.86
CA VAL A 567 12.00 21.17 -4.23
C VAL A 567 13.20 20.39 -4.77
N GLY A 568 14.27 21.08 -5.16
CA GLY A 568 15.55 20.40 -5.44
C GLY A 568 15.52 19.41 -6.62
N ASN A 569 14.61 19.56 -7.59
CA ASN A 569 14.53 18.66 -8.74
C ASN A 569 15.52 19.06 -9.86
N TYR A 570 16.04 18.07 -10.60
CA TYR A 570 16.97 18.29 -11.72
C TYR A 570 16.35 17.85 -13.05
N TYR A 571 16.19 18.79 -13.97
CA TYR A 571 15.60 18.55 -15.29
C TYR A 571 16.63 18.80 -16.39
N LYS A 572 17.11 17.73 -17.02
CA LYS A 572 18.09 17.80 -18.12
C LYS A 572 17.40 17.70 -19.48
N MET A 573 17.45 18.77 -20.26
CA MET A 573 16.91 18.77 -21.61
C MET A 573 17.65 17.74 -22.48
N GLY A 574 16.91 16.84 -23.13
CA GLY A 574 17.44 15.92 -24.11
C GLY A 574 17.32 16.46 -25.54
N ALA A 575 17.56 15.58 -26.52
CA ALA A 575 17.73 15.97 -27.92
C ALA A 575 16.50 16.70 -28.49
N ASP A 576 15.31 16.19 -28.21
CA ASP A 576 14.05 16.71 -28.77
C ASP A 576 13.18 17.46 -27.74
N THR A 577 13.74 17.75 -26.56
CA THR A 577 13.07 18.59 -25.57
C THR A 577 12.79 19.99 -26.11
N SER A 578 11.54 20.42 -26.00
CA SER A 578 11.09 21.75 -26.45
C SER A 578 10.45 22.57 -25.32
N ARG A 579 9.81 21.92 -24.35
CA ARG A 579 9.24 22.58 -23.16
C ARG A 579 10.34 23.01 -22.21
N LYS A 580 10.35 24.31 -21.88
CA LYS A 580 11.29 24.93 -20.93
C LYS A 580 10.76 24.98 -19.49
N THR A 581 9.46 25.23 -19.33
CA THR A 581 8.81 25.19 -18.02
C THR A 581 8.96 23.80 -17.41
N LEU A 582 9.28 23.74 -16.12
CA LEU A 582 9.37 22.51 -15.32
C LEU A 582 8.05 22.26 -14.59
N PHE A 583 7.48 23.31 -14.01
CA PHE A 583 6.29 23.27 -13.18
C PHE A 583 5.20 24.26 -13.65
N THR A 584 3.97 23.77 -13.84
CA THR A 584 2.80 24.60 -14.15
C THR A 584 1.68 24.31 -13.15
N GLN A 585 1.29 25.28 -12.33
CA GLN A 585 0.05 25.16 -11.54
C GLN A 585 -1.14 25.48 -12.44
N ASP A 586 -2.02 24.50 -12.69
CA ASP A 586 -3.11 24.62 -13.64
C ASP A 586 -4.48 24.70 -12.95
N PHE A 587 -5.13 25.87 -12.99
CA PHE A 587 -6.39 26.13 -12.30
C PHE A 587 -7.64 25.87 -13.16
N GLU A 588 -7.54 25.11 -14.25
CA GLU A 588 -8.64 24.90 -15.20
C GLU A 588 -9.85 24.15 -14.58
N ASP A 589 -9.60 23.17 -13.71
CA ASP A 589 -10.68 22.33 -13.14
C ASP A 589 -11.30 22.87 -11.84
N ALA A 590 -10.77 23.96 -11.27
CA ALA A 590 -11.29 24.55 -10.04
C ALA A 590 -12.44 25.53 -10.34
N ILE A 591 -13.68 25.09 -10.16
CA ILE A 591 -14.90 25.91 -10.36
C ILE A 591 -15.05 26.98 -9.26
N ASN A 592 -14.42 26.78 -8.10
CA ASN A 592 -14.47 27.68 -6.96
C ASN A 592 -13.07 27.92 -6.36
N PRO A 593 -12.30 28.91 -6.83
CA PRO A 593 -10.96 29.23 -6.33
C PRO A 593 -10.95 29.85 -4.92
N ALA A 594 -11.98 29.61 -4.10
CA ALA A 594 -12.03 30.01 -2.69
C ALA A 594 -11.13 29.15 -1.77
N GLY A 595 -10.59 28.03 -2.26
CA GLY A 595 -9.52 27.26 -1.60
C GLY A 595 -8.14 27.93 -1.71
N THR A 596 -7.15 27.46 -0.97
CA THR A 596 -5.76 27.98 -0.97
C THR A 596 -4.81 27.01 -1.68
N ASP A 597 -4.96 26.84 -2.99
CA ASP A 597 -4.11 25.94 -3.77
C ASP A 597 -2.73 26.59 -3.95
N GLN A 598 -1.72 26.08 -3.24
CA GLN A 598 -0.41 26.72 -3.14
C GLN A 598 0.73 25.76 -3.47
N ALA A 599 1.81 26.32 -4.01
CA ALA A 599 3.05 25.61 -4.28
C ALA A 599 4.25 26.30 -3.60
N TYR A 600 5.09 25.52 -2.92
CA TYR A 600 6.44 25.91 -2.53
C TYR A 600 7.43 25.42 -3.58
N ILE A 601 8.05 26.34 -4.32
CA ILE A 601 8.98 26.04 -5.42
C ILE A 601 10.36 26.54 -5.05
N ASN A 602 11.33 25.64 -4.86
CA ASN A 602 12.66 26.03 -4.40
C ASN A 602 13.78 25.08 -4.80
N GLY A 603 14.89 25.63 -5.30
CA GLY A 603 16.13 24.90 -5.54
C GLY A 603 16.12 23.99 -6.77
N ASN A 604 15.19 24.17 -7.71
CA ASN A 604 15.14 23.34 -8.92
C ASN A 604 16.10 23.85 -9.99
N ILE A 605 16.60 22.94 -10.83
CA ILE A 605 17.52 23.25 -11.93
C ILE A 605 16.99 22.68 -13.24
N ARG A 606 16.93 23.51 -14.28
CA ARG A 606 16.89 23.08 -15.68
C ARG A 606 18.29 23.16 -16.28
N GLU A 607 18.86 22.04 -16.71
CA GLU A 607 20.01 22.02 -17.61
C GLU A 607 19.52 22.12 -19.06
N ASN A 608 19.90 23.21 -19.74
CA ASN A 608 19.52 23.46 -21.13
C ASN A 608 20.40 22.64 -22.09
N LYS A 609 19.99 22.53 -23.37
CA LYS A 609 20.74 21.78 -24.41
C LYS A 609 22.20 22.24 -24.63
N ASN A 610 22.51 23.48 -24.25
CA ASN A 610 23.87 24.04 -24.30
C ASN A 610 24.62 23.89 -22.95
N HIS A 611 24.11 23.04 -22.06
CA HIS A 611 24.61 22.79 -20.69
C HIS A 611 24.55 23.98 -19.73
N SER A 612 23.97 25.12 -20.13
CA SER A 612 23.69 26.19 -19.18
C SER A 612 22.59 25.78 -18.21
N GLN A 613 22.72 26.14 -16.94
CA GLN A 613 21.72 25.86 -15.91
C GLN A 613 20.82 27.07 -15.68
N THR A 614 19.52 26.83 -15.48
CA THR A 614 18.53 27.84 -15.11
C THR A 614 17.83 27.40 -13.83
N THR A 615 17.90 28.24 -12.79
CA THR A 615 17.21 28.02 -11.51
C THR A 615 15.76 28.47 -11.58
N ASP A 616 15.03 28.37 -10.47
CA ASP A 616 13.64 28.83 -10.36
C ASP A 616 13.45 30.28 -10.82
N LYS A 617 12.58 30.46 -11.81
CA LYS A 617 12.27 31.73 -12.45
C LYS A 617 10.86 31.70 -13.04
N LYS A 618 10.00 32.58 -12.50
CA LYS A 618 8.61 32.75 -12.96
C LYS A 618 8.56 33.07 -14.45
N ASN A 619 7.63 32.46 -15.16
CA ASN A 619 7.44 32.53 -16.62
C ASN A 619 8.61 31.95 -17.45
N ASP A 620 9.49 31.15 -16.83
CA ASP A 620 10.58 30.44 -17.52
C ASP A 620 10.64 28.98 -17.07
N THR A 621 10.95 28.71 -15.79
CA THR A 621 10.99 27.37 -15.20
C THR A 621 9.71 27.02 -14.44
N TYR A 622 8.93 28.00 -14.00
CA TYR A 622 7.59 27.76 -13.46
C TYR A 622 6.58 28.83 -13.87
N ASN A 623 5.30 28.49 -13.95
CA ASN A 623 4.19 29.41 -14.21
C ASN A 623 2.85 28.86 -13.69
N ALA A 624 1.75 29.57 -14.00
CA ALA A 624 0.38 29.11 -13.76
C ALA A 624 -0.52 29.39 -14.97
N THR A 625 -1.59 28.61 -15.10
CA THR A 625 -2.61 28.68 -16.18
C THR A 625 -4.03 28.54 -15.61
N GLY A 626 -5.06 28.68 -16.46
CA GLY A 626 -6.46 28.59 -16.03
C GLY A 626 -6.96 29.80 -15.23
N ASN A 627 -7.86 29.56 -14.28
CA ASN A 627 -8.49 30.58 -13.43
C ASN A 627 -7.58 30.98 -12.26
N ILE A 628 -6.44 31.61 -12.57
CA ILE A 628 -5.43 31.98 -11.58
C ILE A 628 -6.05 32.84 -10.44
N PRO A 629 -5.89 32.46 -9.16
CA PRO A 629 -6.45 33.18 -8.02
C PRO A 629 -5.92 34.62 -7.92
N THR A 630 -6.80 35.56 -7.56
CA THR A 630 -6.44 36.96 -7.28
C THR A 630 -6.51 37.32 -5.79
N THR A 631 -6.96 36.38 -4.95
CA THR A 631 -7.20 36.59 -3.52
C THR A 631 -6.05 36.12 -2.63
N TYR A 632 -5.11 35.33 -3.17
CA TYR A 632 -3.90 34.84 -2.49
C TYR A 632 -2.78 34.56 -3.49
N ASP A 633 -1.56 34.42 -2.99
CA ASP A 633 -0.41 34.00 -3.78
C ASP A 633 -0.35 32.48 -3.92
N TYR A 634 -0.38 31.98 -5.16
CA TYR A 634 -0.26 30.54 -5.45
C TYR A 634 1.17 29.99 -5.27
N VAL A 635 2.18 30.86 -5.11
CA VAL A 635 3.55 30.45 -4.75
C VAL A 635 3.93 31.05 -3.40
N VAL A 636 4.35 30.20 -2.47
CA VAL A 636 4.77 30.57 -1.12
C VAL A 636 6.29 30.44 -0.95
N ASN A 637 6.83 30.96 0.15
CA ASN A 637 8.28 30.99 0.44
C ASN A 637 8.72 30.00 1.54
N THR A 638 7.80 29.23 2.12
CA THR A 638 8.08 28.18 3.09
C THR A 638 7.42 26.87 2.65
N PRO A 639 8.00 25.71 2.97
CA PRO A 639 7.33 24.42 2.76
C PRO A 639 5.94 24.40 3.38
N LEU A 640 4.98 23.79 2.68
CA LEU A 640 3.57 23.74 3.10
C LEU A 640 3.34 22.64 4.16
N PHE A 641 4.19 21.62 4.16
CA PHE A 641 4.20 20.51 5.10
C PHE A 641 5.59 19.83 5.11
N PRO A 642 5.96 19.07 6.16
CA PRO A 642 7.26 18.42 6.26
C PRO A 642 7.40 17.23 5.30
N SER A 643 8.59 17.04 4.73
CA SER A 643 8.84 15.94 3.78
C SER A 643 9.10 14.57 4.41
N TYR A 644 9.52 14.53 5.68
CA TYR A 644 9.95 13.30 6.37
C TYR A 644 10.99 12.48 5.59
N ALA A 645 11.90 13.19 4.93
CA ALA A 645 12.95 12.66 4.09
C ALA A 645 14.11 13.65 4.03
N THR A 646 15.29 13.16 3.67
CA THR A 646 16.44 14.03 3.40
C THR A 646 16.25 14.75 2.07
N ILE A 647 16.29 16.08 2.10
CA ILE A 647 16.25 16.91 0.88
C ILE A 647 17.67 17.31 0.49
N HIS A 648 18.09 16.89 -0.69
CA HIS A 648 19.36 17.24 -1.32
C HIS A 648 19.22 18.48 -2.23
N SER A 649 20.34 19.08 -2.63
CA SER A 649 20.32 20.03 -3.75
C SER A 649 20.01 19.32 -5.08
N ALA A 650 19.52 20.04 -6.08
CA ALA A 650 19.25 19.43 -7.39
C ALA A 650 20.49 18.79 -8.05
N LYS A 651 21.69 19.33 -7.80
CA LYS A 651 22.92 18.73 -8.32
C LYS A 651 23.28 17.42 -7.63
N GLU A 652 23.11 17.36 -6.31
CA GLU A 652 23.29 16.13 -5.53
C GLU A 652 22.26 15.08 -5.95
N ALA A 653 20.99 15.49 -6.15
CA ALA A 653 19.95 14.62 -6.67
C ALA A 653 20.34 13.99 -8.02
N MET A 654 20.88 14.76 -8.97
CA MET A 654 21.39 14.23 -10.23
C MET A 654 22.41 13.09 -10.02
N LYS A 655 23.35 13.27 -9.09
CA LYS A 655 24.41 12.29 -8.80
C LYS A 655 23.86 11.07 -8.07
N ILE A 656 23.04 11.26 -7.04
CA ILE A 656 22.49 10.18 -6.21
C ILE A 656 21.51 9.33 -7.01
N VAL A 657 20.55 9.94 -7.69
CA VAL A 657 19.49 9.20 -8.41
C VAL A 657 20.06 8.36 -9.54
N THR A 658 21.02 8.89 -10.31
CA THR A 658 21.68 8.11 -11.38
C THR A 658 22.63 7.04 -10.85
N SER A 659 22.96 7.07 -9.56
CA SER A 659 23.81 6.08 -8.88
C SER A 659 23.02 5.02 -8.12
N TYR A 660 21.79 5.32 -7.68
CA TYR A 660 21.07 4.50 -6.70
C TYR A 660 19.69 4.05 -7.17
N ALA A 661 18.92 4.88 -7.88
CA ALA A 661 17.51 4.59 -8.17
C ALA A 661 17.29 3.38 -9.11
N GLY A 662 16.12 2.76 -8.99
CA GLY A 662 15.58 1.69 -9.84
C GLY A 662 15.83 0.28 -9.31
N ALA A 663 15.42 -0.75 -10.08
CA ALA A 663 15.67 -2.14 -9.72
C ALA A 663 17.16 -2.49 -9.85
N THR A 664 17.90 -2.23 -8.77
CA THR A 664 19.36 -2.40 -8.64
C THR A 664 19.79 -3.75 -8.09
N MET A 665 18.91 -4.45 -7.37
CA MET A 665 19.11 -5.80 -6.85
C MET A 665 18.20 -6.81 -7.57
N PRO A 666 18.66 -8.05 -7.81
CA PRO A 666 20.02 -8.55 -7.59
C PRO A 666 21.10 -7.94 -8.50
N GLN A 667 20.71 -7.27 -9.59
CA GLN A 667 21.59 -6.48 -10.48
C GLN A 667 20.74 -5.52 -11.33
N ARG A 668 21.36 -4.53 -12.00
CA ARG A 668 20.70 -3.71 -13.04
C ARG A 668 20.55 -4.47 -14.36
N ASP A 669 19.47 -4.23 -15.10
CA ASP A 669 19.29 -4.76 -16.45
C ASP A 669 19.91 -3.83 -17.52
N GLU A 670 20.13 -4.32 -18.74
CA GLU A 670 20.79 -3.53 -19.81
C GLU A 670 19.99 -2.26 -20.16
N HIS A 671 18.66 -2.35 -20.05
CA HIS A 671 17.75 -1.22 -20.23
C HIS A 671 18.01 -0.10 -19.21
N HIS A 672 18.10 -0.43 -17.92
CA HIS A 672 18.40 0.53 -16.87
C HIS A 672 19.80 1.14 -17.04
N GLN A 673 20.82 0.31 -17.31
CA GLN A 673 22.19 0.81 -17.54
C GLN A 673 22.26 1.81 -18.70
N ARG A 674 21.55 1.55 -19.80
CA ARG A 674 21.41 2.48 -20.93
C ARG A 674 20.78 3.80 -20.48
N ASN A 675 19.67 3.76 -19.75
CA ASN A 675 18.98 4.95 -19.28
C ASN A 675 19.85 5.85 -18.38
N ILE A 676 20.67 5.26 -17.50
CA ILE A 676 21.64 6.00 -16.69
C ILE A 676 22.70 6.67 -17.60
N LYS A 677 23.29 5.90 -18.52
CA LYS A 677 24.32 6.39 -19.45
C LYS A 677 23.79 7.55 -20.30
N GLU A 678 22.60 7.41 -20.87
CA GLU A 678 21.94 8.43 -21.69
C GLU A 678 21.65 9.69 -20.88
N THR A 679 21.14 9.53 -19.65
CA THR A 679 20.89 10.64 -18.74
C THR A 679 22.18 11.41 -18.40
N LEU A 680 23.26 10.71 -18.06
CA LEU A 680 24.56 11.32 -17.72
C LEU A 680 25.21 12.00 -18.92
N SER A 681 25.22 11.37 -20.09
CA SER A 681 25.84 11.93 -21.31
C SER A 681 24.97 12.92 -22.06
N GLY A 682 23.66 12.95 -21.82
CA GLY A 682 22.72 13.69 -22.66
C GLY A 682 22.55 13.08 -24.06
N THR A 683 22.86 11.80 -24.23
CA THR A 683 22.72 11.06 -25.51
C THR A 683 21.46 10.21 -25.56
N TRP A 684 21.19 9.59 -26.70
CA TRP A 684 20.05 8.71 -26.93
C TRP A 684 20.49 7.57 -27.86
N THR A 685 19.93 6.38 -27.67
CA THR A 685 20.21 5.19 -28.50
C THR A 685 19.07 4.92 -29.47
N TYR A 686 17.83 4.92 -28.96
CA TYR A 686 16.64 4.55 -29.72
C TYR A 686 15.80 5.78 -30.10
N LYS A 687 14.91 5.58 -31.07
CA LYS A 687 14.04 6.62 -31.60
C LYS A 687 12.71 5.99 -31.99
N GLY A 688 11.61 6.62 -31.62
CA GLY A 688 10.26 6.16 -31.92
C GLY A 688 10.09 5.92 -33.42
N SER A 689 9.68 4.71 -33.79
CA SER A 689 9.49 4.33 -35.20
C SER A 689 8.36 5.09 -35.89
N LYS A 690 7.39 5.61 -35.13
CA LYS A 690 6.27 6.43 -35.60
C LYS A 690 6.44 7.90 -35.25
N SER A 691 6.82 8.20 -34.00
CA SER A 691 6.91 9.57 -33.50
C SER A 691 8.15 10.30 -34.02
N GLY A 692 9.23 9.55 -34.30
CA GLY A 692 10.52 10.08 -34.69
C GLY A 692 11.26 10.83 -33.58
N ILE A 693 10.77 10.80 -32.34
CA ILE A 693 11.39 11.46 -31.19
C ILE A 693 12.60 10.62 -30.74
N LYS A 694 13.74 11.29 -30.54
CA LYS A 694 14.98 10.68 -30.05
C LYS A 694 14.90 10.40 -28.56
N GLY A 695 15.22 9.17 -28.17
CA GLY A 695 15.18 8.63 -26.81
C GLY A 695 13.83 8.03 -26.43
N GLU A 696 12.71 8.56 -26.92
CA GLU A 696 11.39 7.91 -26.78
C GLU A 696 11.26 6.72 -27.76
N ILE A 697 10.53 5.68 -27.38
CA ILE A 697 10.11 4.57 -28.24
C ILE A 697 8.58 4.55 -28.38
N ASP A 698 8.07 4.02 -29.50
CA ASP A 698 6.62 3.84 -29.72
C ASP A 698 6.16 2.40 -29.48
N ASN A 699 7.13 1.47 -29.46
CA ASN A 699 6.95 0.04 -29.30
C ASN A 699 8.27 -0.53 -28.77
N GLU A 700 8.22 -1.55 -27.91
CA GLU A 700 9.41 -2.26 -27.45
C GLU A 700 10.29 -2.76 -28.62
N ALA A 701 9.70 -3.11 -29.77
CA ALA A 701 10.40 -3.53 -30.98
C ALA A 701 11.30 -2.45 -31.61
N ASP A 702 11.18 -1.19 -31.21
CA ASP A 702 12.14 -0.13 -31.58
C ASP A 702 13.53 -0.41 -30.98
N ILE A 703 13.61 -1.25 -29.94
CA ILE A 703 14.84 -1.75 -29.33
C ILE A 703 15.36 -2.95 -30.14
N THR A 704 16.11 -2.64 -31.20
CA THR A 704 16.56 -3.64 -32.18
C THR A 704 17.66 -4.59 -31.72
N GLU A 705 18.34 -4.30 -30.62
CA GLU A 705 19.39 -5.15 -30.05
C GLU A 705 18.83 -6.42 -29.38
N HIS A 706 17.52 -6.44 -29.13
CA HIS A 706 16.81 -7.49 -28.45
C HIS A 706 15.74 -8.13 -29.33
N THR A 707 15.40 -9.39 -29.06
CA THR A 707 14.36 -10.07 -29.84
C THR A 707 12.99 -9.52 -29.42
N GLY A 708 12.37 -8.74 -30.31
CA GLY A 708 11.10 -8.06 -30.01
C GLY A 708 11.22 -7.04 -28.87
N GLY A 709 12.41 -6.46 -28.66
CA GLY A 709 12.64 -5.45 -27.62
C GLY A 709 12.95 -5.97 -26.23
N TRP A 710 12.76 -7.26 -25.98
CA TRP A 710 12.95 -7.87 -24.66
C TRP A 710 14.35 -8.43 -24.48
N GLU A 711 15.05 -7.91 -23.47
CA GLU A 711 16.30 -8.49 -23.02
C GLU A 711 16.10 -9.93 -22.53
N ALA A 712 17.16 -10.74 -22.55
CA ALA A 712 17.11 -12.08 -21.97
C ALA A 712 16.99 -12.02 -20.43
N TYR A 713 16.03 -12.78 -19.91
CA TYR A 713 15.86 -13.05 -18.49
C TYR A 713 15.83 -14.57 -18.31
N PRO A 714 16.99 -15.21 -18.08
CA PRO A 714 17.06 -16.65 -17.86
C PRO A 714 16.21 -17.07 -16.66
N GLU A 715 15.52 -18.21 -16.79
CA GLU A 715 14.88 -18.86 -15.65
C GLU A 715 15.94 -19.60 -14.83
N GLU A 716 16.24 -19.07 -13.65
CA GLU A 716 17.07 -19.74 -12.65
C GLU A 716 16.21 -20.11 -11.44
N LYS A 717 16.52 -21.24 -10.80
CA LYS A 717 15.82 -21.71 -9.61
C LYS A 717 16.79 -21.95 -8.47
N ARG A 718 16.38 -21.58 -7.27
CA ARG A 718 17.05 -21.99 -6.03
C ARG A 718 17.00 -23.52 -5.90
N ALA A 719 18.02 -24.06 -5.24
CA ALA A 719 18.03 -25.47 -4.88
C ALA A 719 16.96 -25.74 -3.81
N ALA A 720 16.45 -26.98 -3.74
CA ALA A 720 15.40 -27.33 -2.78
C ALA A 720 15.89 -27.34 -1.31
N ASP A 721 17.20 -27.39 -1.11
CA ASP A 721 17.92 -27.34 0.17
C ASP A 721 18.59 -25.98 0.40
N TRP A 722 18.08 -24.93 -0.27
CA TRP A 722 18.56 -23.56 -0.12
C TRP A 722 18.11 -22.91 1.19
N ASP A 723 16.88 -23.23 1.59
CA ASP A 723 16.13 -22.73 2.74
C ASP A 723 15.36 -23.97 3.26
N THR A 724 15.89 -24.61 4.29
CA THR A 724 15.46 -25.95 4.72
C THR A 724 14.09 -25.94 5.40
N ASP A 725 13.74 -24.88 6.12
CA ASP A 725 12.49 -24.74 6.87
C ASP A 725 11.43 -23.83 6.20
N GLN A 726 11.78 -23.23 5.05
CA GLN A 726 10.91 -22.43 4.18
C GLN A 726 10.45 -21.13 4.86
N ASP A 727 11.36 -20.49 5.57
CA ASP A 727 11.11 -19.24 6.29
C ASP A 727 11.60 -17.99 5.53
N GLY A 728 12.07 -18.18 4.30
CA GLY A 728 12.50 -17.13 3.39
C GLY A 728 13.95 -16.69 3.59
N MET A 729 14.65 -17.18 4.61
CA MET A 729 16.08 -17.01 4.81
C MET A 729 16.83 -18.26 4.35
N PRO A 730 17.99 -18.11 3.70
CA PRO A 730 18.78 -19.28 3.34
C PRO A 730 19.61 -19.81 4.51
N ASP A 731 19.80 -21.13 4.58
CA ASP A 731 20.51 -21.80 5.68
C ASP A 731 21.88 -21.18 6.00
N TRP A 732 22.61 -20.71 4.98
CA TRP A 732 23.93 -20.10 5.16
C TRP A 732 23.85 -18.73 5.85
N TYR A 733 22.79 -17.96 5.59
CA TYR A 733 22.57 -16.64 6.18
C TYR A 733 22.18 -16.81 7.64
N GLU A 734 21.25 -17.72 7.92
CA GLU A 734 20.84 -18.06 9.27
C GLU A 734 22.01 -18.51 10.14
N LYS A 735 22.84 -19.43 9.63
CA LYS A 735 24.10 -19.82 10.30
C LYS A 735 25.05 -18.63 10.51
N ALA A 736 25.09 -17.68 9.57
CA ALA A 736 25.93 -16.49 9.69
C ALA A 736 25.44 -15.56 10.80
N VAL A 737 24.13 -15.39 10.99
CA VAL A 737 23.55 -14.54 12.03
C VAL A 737 23.26 -15.28 13.34
N GLY A 738 23.45 -16.60 13.38
CA GLY A 738 23.25 -17.44 14.57
C GLY A 738 21.82 -17.93 14.77
N SER A 739 20.98 -17.90 13.74
CA SER A 739 19.67 -18.55 13.69
C SER A 739 19.78 -20.07 13.42
N ASP A 740 18.72 -20.82 13.70
CA ASP A 740 18.63 -22.27 13.45
C ASP A 740 17.95 -22.57 12.11
N PRO A 741 18.67 -23.09 11.10
CA PRO A 741 18.15 -23.31 9.74
C PRO A 741 17.16 -24.47 9.60
N ASN A 742 16.62 -24.95 10.71
CA ASN A 742 15.61 -26.02 10.73
C ASN A 742 14.34 -25.60 11.48
N THR A 743 14.28 -24.33 11.91
CA THR A 743 13.20 -23.77 12.70
C THR A 743 12.72 -22.49 12.05
N ALA A 744 11.57 -22.56 11.36
CA ALA A 744 10.96 -21.39 10.75
C ALA A 744 10.68 -20.31 11.81
N ASN A 745 11.56 -19.30 11.83
CA ASN A 745 11.60 -18.25 12.83
C ASN A 745 11.78 -16.87 12.19
N GLN A 746 11.44 -16.75 10.91
CA GLN A 746 11.34 -15.52 10.14
C GLN A 746 10.76 -14.32 10.88
N ASN A 747 9.82 -14.56 11.80
CA ASN A 747 9.13 -13.52 12.56
C ASN A 747 9.79 -13.21 13.90
N ASP A 748 10.77 -13.97 14.36
CA ASP A 748 11.48 -13.69 15.62
C ASP A 748 12.22 -12.36 15.54
N ASP A 749 12.36 -11.71 16.70
CA ASP A 749 12.99 -10.41 16.89
C ASP A 749 13.79 -10.52 18.20
N PRO A 750 15.00 -11.15 18.15
CA PRO A 750 15.73 -11.54 19.34
C PRO A 750 16.39 -10.35 20.07
N ASP A 751 16.62 -9.23 19.39
CA ASP A 751 17.16 -7.99 19.98
C ASP A 751 16.08 -6.95 20.30
N ASN A 752 14.82 -7.22 19.91
CA ASN A 752 13.62 -6.46 20.25
C ASN A 752 13.70 -5.00 19.76
N ASP A 753 14.24 -4.82 18.55
CA ASP A 753 14.36 -3.52 17.89
C ASP A 753 13.18 -3.21 16.94
N GLY A 754 12.27 -4.17 16.78
CA GLY A 754 11.07 -4.10 15.96
C GLY A 754 11.23 -4.66 14.54
N TRP A 755 12.43 -5.09 14.16
CA TRP A 755 12.70 -5.81 12.91
C TRP A 755 12.74 -7.31 13.16
N THR A 756 12.14 -8.06 12.24
CA THR A 756 12.18 -9.51 12.28
C THR A 756 13.46 -10.05 11.63
N LEU A 757 13.86 -11.29 11.97
CA LEU A 757 15.02 -11.95 11.34
C LEU A 757 14.94 -11.95 9.81
N LEU A 758 13.75 -12.17 9.25
CA LEU A 758 13.55 -12.09 7.81
C LEU A 758 13.70 -10.66 7.28
N GLU A 759 13.24 -9.64 7.99
CA GLU A 759 13.43 -8.25 7.57
C GLU A 759 14.90 -7.84 7.55
N ASP A 760 15.71 -8.32 8.49
CA ASP A 760 17.17 -8.13 8.44
C ASP A 760 17.78 -8.77 7.20
N TYR A 761 17.35 -9.98 6.84
CA TYR A 761 17.78 -10.64 5.60
C TYR A 761 17.33 -9.86 4.36
N LEU A 762 16.08 -9.39 4.33
CA LEU A 762 15.54 -8.62 3.22
C LEU A 762 16.25 -7.28 3.05
N GLU A 763 16.66 -6.64 4.15
CA GLU A 763 17.46 -5.42 4.13
C GLU A 763 18.89 -5.71 3.66
N PHE A 764 19.54 -6.76 4.15
CA PHE A 764 20.84 -7.21 3.62
C PHE A 764 20.81 -7.39 2.09
N MET A 765 19.76 -8.04 1.57
CA MET A 765 19.60 -8.29 0.14
C MET A 765 19.24 -7.04 -0.67
N ALA A 766 18.69 -5.99 -0.05
CA ALA A 766 18.30 -4.76 -0.73
C ALA A 766 19.49 -3.83 -1.04
N HIS A 767 20.65 -4.11 -0.45
CA HIS A 767 21.87 -3.32 -0.59
C HIS A 767 22.96 -4.08 -1.37
N PRO A 768 23.96 -3.38 -1.93
CA PRO A 768 25.17 -4.03 -2.38
C PRO A 768 25.82 -4.78 -1.23
N TYR A 769 26.25 -6.02 -1.47
CA TYR A 769 26.88 -6.82 -0.43
C TYR A 769 28.20 -7.45 -0.90
N ILE A 770 28.97 -7.98 0.05
CA ILE A 770 30.21 -8.74 -0.16
C ILE A 770 30.10 -10.00 0.68
N ILE A 771 30.25 -11.17 0.06
CA ILE A 771 30.37 -12.45 0.77
C ILE A 771 31.85 -12.81 0.83
N VAL A 772 32.36 -13.04 2.03
CA VAL A 772 33.78 -13.30 2.28
C VAL A 772 33.96 -14.46 3.26
N GLU A 773 34.91 -15.33 2.95
CA GLU A 773 35.28 -16.47 3.79
C GLU A 773 35.95 -16.01 5.11
N PRO A 774 35.77 -16.73 6.22
CA PRO A 774 36.49 -16.50 7.46
C PRO A 774 38.01 -16.33 7.25
N ASN A 775 38.56 -15.22 7.76
CA ASN A 775 39.99 -14.87 7.65
C ASN A 775 40.51 -14.65 6.21
N ALA A 776 39.62 -14.52 5.22
CA ALA A 776 39.97 -14.18 3.85
C ALA A 776 39.79 -12.68 3.57
N THR A 777 40.23 -12.26 2.38
CA THR A 777 40.00 -10.92 1.84
C THR A 777 39.21 -11.02 0.56
N LYS A 778 38.20 -10.15 0.39
CA LYS A 778 37.44 -10.01 -0.85
C LYS A 778 37.45 -8.56 -1.30
N GLU A 779 37.50 -8.36 -2.61
CA GLU A 779 37.52 -7.04 -3.24
C GLU A 779 36.26 -6.82 -4.08
N LEU A 780 35.79 -5.57 -4.11
CA LEU A 780 34.68 -5.09 -4.93
C LEU A 780 35.03 -3.70 -5.50
N ASP A 781 34.93 -3.54 -6.82
CA ASP A 781 34.99 -2.21 -7.44
C ASP A 781 33.64 -1.51 -7.24
N VAL A 782 33.64 -0.42 -6.48
CA VAL A 782 32.42 0.30 -6.12
C VAL A 782 32.02 1.38 -7.13
N LYS A 783 32.87 1.69 -8.11
CA LYS A 783 32.62 2.73 -9.12
C LYS A 783 31.22 2.64 -9.78
N PRO A 784 30.76 1.46 -10.22
CA PRO A 784 29.39 1.24 -10.69
C PRO A 784 28.23 1.79 -9.83
N PHE A 785 28.37 1.74 -8.50
CA PHE A 785 27.36 2.20 -7.56
C PHE A 785 27.37 3.72 -7.34
N PHE A 786 28.32 4.42 -7.97
CA PHE A 786 28.49 5.87 -7.89
C PHE A 786 28.54 6.50 -9.29
N ALA A 787 27.82 5.92 -10.27
CA ALA A 787 27.84 6.33 -11.67
C ALA A 787 27.66 7.84 -11.88
N GLY A 788 26.81 8.49 -11.09
CA GLY A 788 26.55 9.93 -11.14
C GLY A 788 27.74 10.83 -10.79
N PHE A 789 28.76 10.31 -10.11
CA PHE A 789 29.95 11.05 -9.69
C PHE A 789 31.06 11.08 -10.74
N TYR A 790 30.91 10.35 -11.85
CA TYR A 790 31.98 10.21 -12.85
C TYR A 790 31.84 11.11 -14.07
N GLY A 791 30.68 11.74 -14.29
CA GLY A 791 30.40 12.52 -15.50
C GLY A 791 30.66 11.75 -16.80
N GLN A 792 30.31 12.31 -17.96
CA GLN A 792 30.64 11.72 -19.27
C GLN A 792 31.07 12.77 -20.30
N ASN A 793 31.54 13.95 -19.88
CA ASN A 793 32.02 14.96 -20.83
C ASN A 793 33.50 15.26 -20.57
N ASP A 794 34.36 14.72 -21.43
CA ASP A 794 35.82 14.88 -21.43
C ASP A 794 36.31 16.36 -21.37
N ASN A 795 35.42 17.32 -21.61
CA ASN A 795 35.71 18.76 -21.57
C ASN A 795 35.20 19.49 -20.30
N TYR A 796 34.45 18.83 -19.41
CA TYR A 796 33.85 19.46 -18.22
C TYR A 796 34.20 18.76 -16.89
N ASP A 797 34.58 17.47 -16.90
CA ASP A 797 34.87 16.68 -15.70
C ASP A 797 36.29 16.96 -15.16
N LYS A 798 36.39 17.75 -14.09
CA LYS A 798 37.69 18.21 -13.53
C LYS A 798 38.21 17.43 -12.33
N GLY A 799 37.65 16.27 -11.97
CA GLY A 799 38.22 15.44 -10.90
C GLY A 799 37.81 13.99 -10.98
N THR A 800 38.77 13.08 -10.82
CA THR A 800 38.47 11.69 -10.45
C THR A 800 37.92 11.69 -9.03
N PRO A 801 36.71 11.17 -8.78
CA PRO A 801 36.16 11.12 -7.43
C PRO A 801 37.08 10.29 -6.53
N THR A 802 37.14 10.68 -5.28
CA THR A 802 37.89 10.00 -4.22
C THR A 802 36.94 9.25 -3.31
N TYR A 803 37.45 8.22 -2.65
CA TYR A 803 36.66 7.39 -1.77
C TYR A 803 37.29 7.21 -0.40
N SER A 804 36.43 7.01 0.60
CA SER A 804 36.79 6.54 1.93
C SER A 804 35.83 5.44 2.39
N VAL A 805 36.26 4.64 3.36
CA VAL A 805 35.47 3.55 3.93
C VAL A 805 35.48 3.59 5.45
N ALA A 806 34.36 3.21 6.07
CA ALA A 806 34.23 3.03 7.51
C ALA A 806 33.42 1.77 7.81
N ALA A 807 33.89 0.93 8.74
CA ALA A 807 33.13 -0.25 9.19
C ALA A 807 32.25 0.11 10.39
N GLU A 808 31.02 -0.40 10.39
CA GLU A 808 30.13 -0.40 11.57
C GLU A 808 30.24 -1.70 12.38
N SER A 809 31.07 -2.63 11.92
CA SER A 809 31.26 -3.94 12.53
C SER A 809 32.73 -4.26 12.80
N SER A 810 32.97 -5.01 13.87
CA SER A 810 34.29 -5.55 14.19
C SER A 810 34.63 -6.84 13.44
N LEU A 811 33.68 -7.41 12.70
CA LEU A 811 33.81 -8.67 11.94
C LEU A 811 34.83 -8.63 10.81
N PHE A 812 35.23 -7.45 10.37
CA PHE A 812 36.16 -7.28 9.26
C PHE A 812 36.99 -6.00 9.41
N THR A 813 37.88 -5.74 8.45
CA THR A 813 38.61 -4.48 8.31
C THR A 813 38.57 -4.07 6.85
N PRO A 814 37.84 -3.00 6.50
CA PRO A 814 37.80 -2.49 5.15
C PRO A 814 39.01 -1.59 4.89
N SER A 815 39.46 -1.58 3.66
CA SER A 815 40.40 -0.60 3.10
C SER A 815 39.96 -0.25 1.68
N ILE A 816 40.45 0.86 1.14
CA ILE A 816 40.09 1.29 -0.21
C ILE A 816 41.30 1.80 -0.98
N THR A 817 41.44 1.36 -2.23
CA THR A 817 42.46 1.85 -3.17
C THR A 817 41.78 2.21 -4.49
N GLY A 818 41.78 3.50 -4.84
CA GLY A 818 40.95 3.98 -5.94
C GLY A 818 39.47 3.77 -5.61
N SER A 819 38.73 3.08 -6.47
CA SER A 819 37.34 2.65 -6.23
C SER A 819 37.23 1.20 -5.74
N VAL A 820 38.34 0.50 -5.48
CA VAL A 820 38.29 -0.90 -5.04
C VAL A 820 38.28 -0.96 -3.52
N VAL A 821 37.15 -1.39 -2.96
CA VAL A 821 37.00 -1.73 -1.53
C VAL A 821 37.55 -3.13 -1.32
N SER A 822 38.45 -3.29 -0.34
CA SER A 822 39.01 -4.57 0.09
C SER A 822 38.58 -4.84 1.52
N VAL A 823 37.87 -5.94 1.75
CA VAL A 823 37.33 -6.33 3.05
C VAL A 823 38.06 -7.56 3.55
N GLN A 824 38.82 -7.41 4.63
CA GLN A 824 39.48 -8.53 5.32
C GLN A 824 38.60 -9.02 6.48
N ALA A 825 38.03 -10.23 6.35
CA ALA A 825 37.23 -10.85 7.39
C ALA A 825 38.06 -11.27 8.61
N LYS A 826 37.43 -11.26 9.78
CA LYS A 826 37.98 -11.72 11.06
C LYS A 826 37.06 -12.76 11.67
N GLY A 827 37.63 -13.83 12.22
CA GLY A 827 36.83 -14.85 12.90
C GLY A 827 35.84 -15.56 11.98
N ASN A 828 34.82 -16.18 12.57
CA ASN A 828 33.84 -17.00 11.86
C ASN A 828 32.44 -16.37 12.01
N GLY A 829 31.69 -16.25 10.90
CA GLY A 829 30.26 -15.88 10.94
C GLY A 829 30.00 -14.37 11.04
N GLY A 830 28.79 -13.97 10.70
CA GLY A 830 28.24 -12.64 10.96
C GLY A 830 27.95 -11.81 9.71
N VAL A 831 27.06 -10.84 9.87
CA VAL A 831 26.74 -9.82 8.87
C VAL A 831 27.04 -8.44 9.47
N GLY A 832 27.56 -7.52 8.66
CA GLY A 832 27.82 -6.15 9.10
C GLY A 832 27.95 -5.19 7.93
N ILE A 833 28.14 -3.90 8.22
CA ILE A 833 28.10 -2.83 7.21
C ILE A 833 29.48 -2.19 7.03
N VAL A 834 29.84 -1.93 5.77
CA VAL A 834 30.87 -0.98 5.34
C VAL A 834 30.17 0.22 4.72
N ASN A 835 30.33 1.40 5.31
CA ASN A 835 29.96 2.65 4.68
C ASN A 835 31.04 3.04 3.68
N VAL A 836 30.65 3.25 2.43
CA VAL A 836 31.52 3.74 1.36
C VAL A 836 31.12 5.16 1.02
N THR A 837 32.03 6.11 1.21
CA THR A 837 31.81 7.53 0.95
C THR A 837 32.55 7.95 -0.30
N VAL A 838 31.83 8.56 -1.25
CA VAL A 838 32.39 9.18 -2.46
C VAL A 838 32.45 10.70 -2.31
N ASN A 839 33.50 11.33 -2.84
CA ASN A 839 33.64 12.78 -2.89
C ASN A 839 34.27 13.23 -4.22
N ASP A 840 33.61 14.15 -4.92
CA ASP A 840 34.07 14.73 -6.20
C ASP A 840 34.49 16.22 -6.10
N ASN A 841 34.72 16.70 -4.87
CA ASN A 841 34.97 18.08 -4.45
C ASN A 841 33.75 19.02 -4.48
N GLU A 842 32.59 18.57 -4.95
CA GLU A 842 31.33 19.33 -4.88
C GLU A 842 30.32 18.65 -3.97
N THR A 843 30.22 17.32 -4.06
CA THR A 843 29.27 16.49 -3.33
C THR A 843 30.02 15.42 -2.55
N THR A 844 29.56 15.15 -1.33
CA THR A 844 29.93 13.96 -0.57
C THR A 844 28.68 13.13 -0.34
N TRP A 845 28.74 11.83 -0.64
CA TRP A 845 27.62 10.93 -0.40
C TRP A 845 28.14 9.58 0.09
N THR A 846 27.38 8.96 0.99
CA THR A 846 27.73 7.69 1.61
C THR A 846 26.64 6.68 1.31
N GLN A 847 27.05 5.48 0.88
CA GLN A 847 26.17 4.34 0.67
C GLN A 847 26.64 3.17 1.53
N LYS A 848 25.68 2.37 2.02
CA LYS A 848 25.94 1.14 2.77
C LYS A 848 26.30 0.00 1.80
N PHE A 849 27.31 -0.77 2.18
CA PHE A 849 27.67 -2.03 1.56
C PHE A 849 27.68 -3.09 2.65
N TYR A 850 26.83 -4.09 2.56
CA TYR A 850 26.80 -5.17 3.54
C TYR A 850 27.96 -6.15 3.31
N VAL A 851 28.37 -6.82 4.36
CA VAL A 851 29.40 -7.85 4.34
C VAL A 851 28.89 -9.03 5.14
N ALA A 852 28.80 -10.19 4.51
CA ALA A 852 28.56 -11.46 5.17
C ALA A 852 29.88 -12.24 5.27
N VAL A 853 30.27 -12.60 6.49
CA VAL A 853 31.41 -13.48 6.76
C VAL A 853 30.89 -14.89 6.95
N THR A 854 31.06 -15.77 5.95
CA THR A 854 30.57 -17.15 6.01
C THR A 854 31.49 -18.08 5.24
N GLY A 855 31.64 -19.31 5.75
CA GLY A 855 32.30 -20.40 5.04
C GLY A 855 31.34 -21.47 4.52
N GLU A 856 30.05 -21.20 4.62
CA GLU A 856 29.01 -22.03 4.04
C GLU A 856 28.90 -21.74 2.54
N PRO A 857 28.70 -22.77 1.69
CA PRO A 857 28.42 -22.56 0.28
C PRO A 857 27.15 -21.73 0.08
N THR A 858 27.29 -20.54 -0.51
CA THR A 858 26.15 -19.62 -0.65
C THR A 858 25.42 -19.76 -1.97
N SER A 859 25.81 -20.63 -2.90
CA SER A 859 25.18 -20.78 -4.23
C SER A 859 24.90 -19.45 -4.99
N ILE A 860 25.51 -18.33 -4.58
CA ILE A 860 25.46 -17.02 -5.22
C ILE A 860 26.75 -16.93 -6.05
N PRO A 861 26.70 -17.21 -7.37
CA PRO A 861 27.90 -17.41 -8.19
C PRO A 861 28.68 -16.12 -8.42
N SER A 862 28.01 -14.96 -8.36
CA SER A 862 28.61 -13.63 -8.47
C SER A 862 27.77 -12.64 -7.67
N VAL A 863 28.41 -11.94 -6.74
CA VAL A 863 27.78 -10.84 -5.99
C VAL A 863 27.88 -9.61 -6.88
N TRP A 864 26.77 -9.25 -7.53
CA TRP A 864 26.60 -8.03 -8.33
C TRP A 864 27.72 -7.76 -9.36
N SER A 865 27.49 -8.10 -10.62
CA SER A 865 28.43 -7.74 -11.69
C SER A 865 27.79 -6.74 -12.65
N GLU A 866 28.20 -5.47 -12.56
CA GLU A 866 28.10 -4.53 -13.69
C GLU A 866 29.12 -4.85 -14.80
N ASP A 867 29.89 -5.94 -14.63
CA ASP A 867 30.50 -6.61 -15.77
C ASP A 867 29.36 -7.01 -16.71
N ASN A 868 29.04 -6.11 -17.64
CA ASN A 868 28.75 -6.53 -18.99
C ASN A 868 29.73 -7.67 -19.25
N ILE A 869 29.23 -8.85 -19.62
CA ILE A 869 30.07 -9.77 -20.36
C ILE A 869 30.44 -8.96 -21.60
N GLU A 870 31.55 -8.24 -21.55
CA GLU A 870 32.12 -7.56 -22.69
C GLU A 870 32.39 -8.70 -23.65
N VAL A 871 31.51 -8.81 -24.64
CA VAL A 871 31.47 -10.00 -25.47
C VAL A 871 32.66 -9.91 -26.40
N ALA A 872 33.75 -10.58 -26.04
CA ALA A 872 34.87 -10.78 -26.95
C ALA A 872 34.40 -11.58 -28.18
N LYS A 873 33.47 -12.53 -27.98
CA LYS A 873 33.04 -13.44 -29.04
C LYS A 873 31.66 -14.05 -28.79
N ARG A 874 30.81 -14.10 -29.82
CA ARG A 874 29.60 -14.96 -29.87
C ARG A 874 29.80 -16.06 -30.90
N GLU A 875 29.48 -17.28 -30.52
CA GLU A 875 29.53 -18.45 -31.40
C GLU A 875 28.25 -19.24 -31.29
N PHE A 876 27.68 -19.63 -32.41
CA PHE A 876 26.45 -20.41 -32.45
C PHE A 876 26.78 -21.82 -32.89
N PHE A 877 26.16 -22.80 -32.24
CA PHE A 877 26.30 -24.22 -32.53
C PHE A 877 24.92 -24.82 -32.71
N THR A 878 24.82 -25.83 -33.56
CA THR A 878 23.66 -26.74 -33.57
C THR A 878 23.75 -27.68 -32.36
N THR A 879 22.65 -28.35 -32.02
CA THR A 879 22.60 -29.27 -30.86
C THR A 879 23.54 -30.48 -30.99
N ASP A 880 23.99 -30.81 -32.20
CA ASP A 880 25.02 -31.83 -32.47
C ASP A 880 26.46 -31.27 -32.36
N GLY A 881 26.61 -30.01 -31.95
CA GLY A 881 27.90 -29.36 -31.70
C GLY A 881 28.57 -28.73 -32.92
N LYS A 882 27.92 -28.68 -34.10
CA LYS A 882 28.51 -27.99 -35.26
C LYS A 882 28.30 -26.49 -35.20
N GLN A 883 29.38 -25.73 -35.32
CA GLN A 883 29.34 -24.27 -35.37
C GLN A 883 28.62 -23.77 -36.63
N VAL A 884 27.74 -22.79 -36.47
CA VAL A 884 27.00 -22.13 -37.56
C VAL A 884 27.30 -20.64 -37.57
N ARG A 885 27.41 -20.07 -38.77
CA ARG A 885 27.64 -18.62 -38.96
C ARG A 885 26.34 -17.81 -38.91
N GLN A 886 25.20 -18.46 -39.11
CA GLN A 886 23.88 -17.84 -39.08
C GLN A 886 22.83 -18.88 -38.66
N MET A 887 21.90 -18.49 -37.79
CA MET A 887 20.78 -19.33 -37.37
C MET A 887 19.66 -19.29 -38.40
N GLN A 888 19.12 -20.46 -38.78
CA GLN A 888 17.92 -20.55 -39.63
C GLN A 888 16.66 -20.11 -38.88
N SER A 889 15.58 -19.82 -39.61
CA SER A 889 14.32 -19.30 -39.06
C SER A 889 13.65 -20.25 -38.06
N HIS A 890 13.89 -21.56 -38.15
CA HIS A 890 13.34 -22.55 -37.22
C HIS A 890 14.46 -23.48 -36.76
N GLY A 891 14.67 -23.61 -35.44
CA GLY A 891 15.65 -24.56 -34.90
C GLY A 891 16.15 -24.25 -33.49
N ILE A 892 16.83 -25.24 -32.91
CA ILE A 892 17.50 -25.14 -31.60
C ILE A 892 19.00 -24.98 -31.82
N TYR A 893 19.57 -23.94 -31.21
CA TYR A 893 20.99 -23.63 -31.25
C TYR A 893 21.54 -23.51 -29.84
N ILE A 894 22.85 -23.66 -29.71
CA ILE A 894 23.61 -23.38 -28.50
C ILE A 894 24.47 -22.15 -28.81
N MET A 895 24.23 -21.04 -28.14
CA MET A 895 25.13 -19.89 -28.20
C MET A 895 26.18 -20.00 -27.10
N LYS A 896 27.45 -19.90 -27.46
CA LYS A 896 28.56 -19.67 -26.55
C LYS A 896 28.96 -18.20 -26.63
N VAL A 897 29.03 -17.55 -25.47
CA VAL A 897 29.50 -16.18 -25.31
C VAL A 897 30.83 -16.25 -24.56
N THR A 898 31.90 -15.78 -25.19
CA THR A 898 33.19 -15.60 -24.52
C THR A 898 33.31 -14.16 -24.09
N ASP A 899 33.57 -13.94 -22.80
CA ASP A 899 33.81 -12.60 -22.26
C ASP A 899 35.25 -12.12 -22.53
N THR A 900 35.54 -10.83 -22.34
CA THR A 900 36.90 -10.26 -22.49
C THR A 900 37.90 -10.78 -21.48
N LYS A 901 37.45 -11.48 -20.43
CA LYS A 901 38.27 -12.18 -19.43
C LYS A 901 38.54 -13.64 -19.83
N GLY A 902 37.93 -14.14 -20.90
CA GLY A 902 38.12 -15.48 -21.46
C GLY A 902 37.17 -16.56 -20.92
N HIS A 903 36.18 -16.23 -20.08
CA HIS A 903 35.19 -17.21 -19.62
C HIS A 903 34.13 -17.48 -20.70
N ILE A 904 33.63 -18.71 -20.73
CA ILE A 904 32.68 -19.18 -21.73
C ILE A 904 31.32 -19.45 -21.06
N HIS A 905 30.34 -18.65 -21.44
CA HIS A 905 28.93 -18.76 -21.03
C HIS A 905 28.15 -19.47 -22.14
N THR A 906 27.29 -20.44 -21.79
CA THR A 906 26.58 -21.25 -22.79
C THR A 906 25.07 -21.16 -22.58
N MET A 907 24.31 -20.89 -23.64
CA MET A 907 22.85 -20.78 -23.58
C MET A 907 22.16 -21.45 -24.77
N LYS A 908 20.94 -21.94 -24.55
CA LYS A 908 20.10 -22.55 -25.58
C LYS A 908 19.25 -21.46 -26.24
N ILE A 909 19.31 -21.37 -27.57
CA ILE A 909 18.47 -20.46 -28.37
C ILE A 909 17.45 -21.30 -29.13
N ILE A 910 16.18 -20.93 -29.04
CA ILE A 910 15.09 -21.50 -29.82
C ILE A 910 14.60 -20.41 -30.77
N LYS A 911 14.76 -20.62 -32.09
CA LYS A 911 14.10 -19.79 -33.09
C LYS A 911 12.78 -20.46 -33.48
N SER A 912 11.68 -19.80 -33.10
CA SER A 912 10.30 -20.16 -33.41
C SER A 912 9.90 -19.69 -34.79
#